data_AF-A0A1F7WIU2-F1
#
_entry.id   AF-A0A1F7WIU2-F1
#
_cell.length_a   1.000
_cell.length_b   1.000
_cell.length_c   1.000
_cell.angle_alpha   90.00
_cell.angle_beta   90.00
_cell.angle_gamma   90.00
#
_symmetry.space_group_name_H-M   'P 1'
#
loop_
_entity.id
_entity.type
_entity.pdbx_description
1 polymer ?
#
loop_
_entity_poly.entity_id
_entity_poly.type
_entity_poly.pdbx_seq_one_letter_code
_entity_poly.pdbx_strand_id
1 'polypeptide(L)'
;MTLYLKYYKITWIYMNNETSQSVRRQTANTAGGGSGLINILFIINDLKIGGAEKMLLYLISGLDRTVYNPVVCTLLDRGEYRHFLKTRGIKYYTLDMQNYYRVPFALFNLIRIVRAENISIIHSYLFYSDLMARAAGLLAGVRVVITSMRNIDLWRKPYHIFIDSLTYGLSSAIISNSLAGAARLSNVEKIPSDKIKVVYNAIKLDEYIPGESYSRTDFRNSIGVGPGDFMIVTVARLEEQKDHLTLLKTARHTLGALHEKKGKEFTARVKFVLAGGGALMDELKQEAEKLGLNESVIFLGTRTDIKDILRASDLFLLTSIYEGIPNAILEAQACGIPVIATDVGGVSEIISDNFNGVLCEPKAVEAISEKIVHLIENPGFAEFIAKNAVERLKTKFSCVNLISKTCAIYKNLLVQNASDIASRFFSPEEFKVKLNILYLITSSDVGGAQKHLTSLVNYFISKDHQVRVATSPGEPMNSTLKKLGVMPVVLNHLQKSINPFKDLLTFYDISKLLIENNFHIIHCHSTKAGILGRIAAFFAGVPVKVFTAHGFVFHDGMNPVKKYMCVLAEKIGGFFSDAIITVSRADYIKAVKYRIAPKTKLRLIHNGIGPQAFAAVASENSGRRNELRARYGAGEGDLLIGSVGRLVHEKSYSTAIRAFARLVQKRGDAVMLIAGEGYEREKLQALIKKLGLEGKVILTGEVAAVSEIYSILDIFFLSSVKEGLPYSLLEAGCFALPSVCTDAGGIAEVIRDGETGILSAAGSSDSFYDALLKMAELKPEDRKKLGTALEARVKKEFSEEMMLERTERCYIDLVSKKGLI
;
A
#
# COMPACT_ATOMS: atom_id res chain seq x y z
N MET A 1 42.45 8.46 -1.85
CA MET A 1 42.04 9.53 -2.78
C MET A 1 43.06 9.72 -3.91
N THR A 2 44.37 9.65 -3.63
CA THR A 2 45.44 9.55 -4.64
C THR A 2 45.29 8.34 -5.56
N LEU A 3 44.75 7.22 -5.06
CA LEU A 3 44.34 6.05 -5.88
C LEU A 3 43.09 6.29 -6.75
N TYR A 4 42.17 7.16 -6.34
CA TYR A 4 40.95 7.49 -7.09
C TYR A 4 41.26 8.40 -8.29
N LEU A 5 42.23 9.31 -8.13
CA LEU A 5 42.79 10.11 -9.22
C LEU A 5 43.69 9.29 -10.16
N LYS A 6 44.23 8.14 -9.71
CA LYS A 6 44.95 7.18 -10.55
C LYS A 6 44.02 6.39 -11.48
N TYR A 7 42.78 6.13 -11.03
CA TYR A 7 41.77 5.36 -11.78
C TYR A 7 41.18 6.05 -13.02
N TYR A 8 41.28 7.38 -13.13
CA TYR A 8 40.69 8.17 -14.22
C TYR A 8 41.73 8.77 -15.19
N LYS A 9 42.96 8.26 -15.18
CA LYS A 9 44.11 8.86 -15.91
C LYS A 9 44.39 8.26 -17.30
N ILE A 10 43.48 7.48 -17.88
CA ILE A 10 43.63 6.96 -19.25
C ILE A 10 42.59 7.63 -20.15
N THR A 11 42.94 8.83 -20.63
CA THR A 11 42.52 9.50 -21.89
C THR A 11 42.95 10.96 -21.78
N TRP A 12 44.27 11.17 -21.81
CA TRP A 12 44.84 12.50 -21.90
C TRP A 12 46.07 12.39 -22.79
N ILE A 13 45.85 12.43 -24.11
CA ILE A 13 46.79 12.84 -25.14
C ILE A 13 45.95 13.11 -26.39
N TYR A 14 46.14 14.31 -26.94
CA TYR A 14 45.48 14.99 -28.07
C TYR A 14 44.37 16.01 -27.76
N MET A 15 44.65 17.21 -28.30
CA MET A 15 43.88 18.45 -28.37
C MET A 15 44.06 19.42 -27.20
N ASN A 16 45.25 20.03 -27.21
CA ASN A 16 45.50 21.33 -26.58
C ASN A 16 45.23 22.45 -27.61
N ASN A 17 45.02 23.66 -27.07
CA ASN A 17 44.99 24.96 -27.73
C ASN A 17 43.64 25.40 -28.30
N GLU A 18 42.82 26.03 -27.46
CA GLU A 18 42.55 27.46 -27.64
C GLU A 18 42.16 28.14 -26.33
N THR A 19 42.58 29.39 -26.27
CA THR A 19 42.81 30.26 -25.13
C THR A 19 41.59 30.67 -24.32
N SER A 20 41.79 30.68 -23.00
CA SER A 20 41.26 31.62 -22.02
C SER A 20 40.72 32.94 -22.61
N GLN A 21 39.40 33.15 -22.53
CA GLN A 21 38.73 34.42 -22.24
C GLN A 21 37.23 34.30 -22.55
N SER A 22 36.37 34.30 -21.52
CA SER A 22 35.05 34.95 -21.56
C SER A 22 34.29 34.77 -20.24
N VAL A 23 34.78 35.43 -19.19
CA VAL A 23 33.86 35.96 -18.17
C VAL A 23 33.25 37.22 -18.78
N ARG A 24 32.22 37.07 -19.63
CA ARG A 24 31.41 38.20 -20.09
C ARG A 24 30.00 38.05 -19.53
N ARG A 25 29.71 38.95 -18.58
CA ARG A 25 28.38 39.35 -18.14
C ARG A 25 27.47 39.55 -19.36
N GLN A 26 26.39 38.77 -19.45
CA GLN A 26 25.16 39.25 -20.04
C GLN A 26 24.25 39.70 -18.89
N THR A 27 24.44 40.95 -18.48
CA THR A 27 23.40 41.73 -17.82
C THR A 27 22.54 42.32 -18.94
N ALA A 28 21.39 41.71 -19.19
CA ALA A 28 20.29 42.32 -19.91
C ALA A 28 19.05 42.26 -19.02
N ASN A 29 18.63 43.45 -18.59
CA ASN A 29 17.41 43.83 -17.88
C ASN A 29 16.29 42.78 -17.83
N THR A 30 16.02 42.28 -16.63
CA THR A 30 14.67 42.35 -16.07
C THR A 30 14.77 43.03 -14.71
N ALA A 31 14.04 44.14 -14.59
CA ALA A 31 13.90 44.91 -13.37
C ALA A 31 13.29 44.05 -12.25
N GLY A 32 13.52 44.48 -11.01
CA GLY A 32 13.16 43.76 -9.80
C GLY A 32 11.73 43.23 -9.74
N GLY A 33 11.62 41.99 -9.27
CA GLY A 33 10.38 41.25 -9.02
C GLY A 33 10.30 39.95 -9.83
N GLY A 34 10.38 38.79 -9.17
CA GLY A 34 10.07 37.49 -9.78
C GLY A 34 11.22 36.48 -9.67
N SER A 35 10.98 35.20 -9.43
CA SER A 35 9.78 34.43 -9.74
C SER A 35 9.04 33.96 -8.49
N GLY A 36 7.71 34.11 -8.46
CA GLY A 36 6.85 33.37 -7.53
C GLY A 36 6.81 31.89 -7.90
N LEU A 37 7.96 31.20 -7.86
CA LEU A 37 8.17 29.77 -8.09
C LEU A 37 9.05 29.21 -6.97
N ILE A 38 8.95 27.93 -6.67
CA ILE A 38 9.83 27.22 -5.73
C ILE A 38 11.12 26.88 -6.48
N ASN A 39 12.21 27.58 -6.15
CA ASN A 39 13.52 27.31 -6.74
C ASN A 39 14.16 26.08 -6.09
N ILE A 40 14.48 25.07 -6.90
CA ILE A 40 15.11 23.82 -6.46
C ILE A 40 16.53 23.77 -7.03
N LEU A 41 17.53 23.66 -6.16
CA LEU A 41 18.90 23.40 -6.58
C LEU A 41 19.18 21.90 -6.54
N PHE A 42 19.36 21.30 -7.72
CA PHE A 42 19.88 19.95 -7.86
C PHE A 42 21.40 19.96 -7.87
N ILE A 43 22.01 19.13 -7.03
CA ILE A 43 23.47 18.99 -6.95
C ILE A 43 23.88 17.56 -7.28
N ILE A 44 24.80 17.39 -8.24
CA ILE A 44 25.30 16.07 -8.64
C ILE A 44 26.80 16.16 -8.98
N ASN A 45 27.51 15.04 -8.98
CA ASN A 45 28.97 15.05 -9.19
C ASN A 45 29.35 15.56 -10.59
N ASP A 46 28.79 14.95 -11.65
CA ASP A 46 28.93 15.37 -13.05
C ASP A 46 27.66 15.03 -13.85
N LEU A 47 27.65 15.27 -15.17
CA LEU A 47 26.50 15.02 -16.04
C LEU A 47 26.81 13.99 -17.14
N LYS A 48 27.66 13.01 -16.85
CA LYS A 48 27.95 11.91 -17.78
C LYS A 48 26.72 11.00 -17.94
N ILE A 49 26.71 10.19 -18.99
CA ILE A 49 25.69 9.13 -19.15
C ILE A 49 25.83 8.14 -17.99
N GLY A 50 24.89 8.24 -17.04
CA GLY A 50 24.89 7.46 -15.82
C GLY A 50 23.49 7.32 -15.23
N GLY A 51 23.38 6.40 -14.27
CA GLY A 51 22.08 6.02 -13.72
C GLY A 51 21.45 7.07 -12.82
N ALA A 52 22.22 7.85 -12.07
CA ALA A 52 21.69 8.89 -11.20
C ALA A 52 21.30 10.13 -12.01
N GLU A 53 22.14 10.48 -12.98
CA GLU A 53 22.00 11.59 -13.90
C GLU A 53 20.71 11.43 -14.72
N LYS A 54 20.46 10.23 -15.26
CA LYS A 54 19.21 9.94 -16.00
C LYS A 54 17.95 10.14 -15.15
N MET A 55 17.99 9.75 -13.87
CA MET A 55 16.85 9.91 -12.96
C MET A 55 16.60 11.38 -12.61
N LEU A 56 17.68 12.14 -12.43
CA LEU A 56 17.61 13.60 -12.29
C LEU A 56 16.96 14.24 -13.53
N LEU A 57 17.33 13.81 -14.73
CA LEU A 57 16.72 14.34 -15.96
C LEU A 57 15.24 13.98 -16.09
N TYR A 58 14.85 12.75 -15.78
CA TYR A 58 13.43 12.35 -15.77
C TYR A 58 12.62 13.17 -14.76
N LEU A 59 13.18 13.43 -13.58
CA LEU A 59 12.54 14.30 -12.60
C LEU A 59 12.41 15.72 -13.13
N ILE A 60 13.50 16.35 -13.58
CA ILE A 60 13.49 17.74 -14.11
C ILE A 60 12.49 17.89 -15.26
N SER A 61 12.39 16.90 -16.14
CA SER A 61 11.48 16.92 -17.30
C SER A 61 10.02 16.90 -16.91
N GLY A 62 9.70 16.30 -15.77
CA GLY A 62 8.32 16.12 -15.31
C GLY A 62 7.88 17.09 -14.23
N LEU A 63 8.77 17.98 -13.77
CA LEU A 63 8.40 19.02 -12.82
C LEU A 63 7.44 20.03 -13.49
N ASP A 64 6.37 20.36 -12.77
CA ASP A 64 5.48 21.45 -13.15
C ASP A 64 6.24 22.78 -13.08
N ARG A 65 6.51 23.36 -14.25
CA ARG A 65 7.26 24.62 -14.42
C ARG A 65 6.50 25.85 -13.94
N THR A 66 5.21 25.73 -13.66
CA THR A 66 4.38 26.79 -13.07
C THR A 66 4.50 26.83 -11.54
N VAL A 67 5.06 25.77 -10.93
CA VAL A 67 5.29 25.68 -9.47
C VAL A 67 6.78 25.64 -9.15
N TYR A 68 7.56 24.86 -9.89
CA TYR A 68 8.96 24.57 -9.59
C TYR A 68 9.90 25.15 -10.65
N ASN A 69 10.96 25.80 -10.19
CA ASN A 69 12.06 26.26 -11.03
C ASN A 69 13.34 25.47 -10.69
N PRO A 70 13.71 24.46 -11.48
CA PRO A 70 14.91 23.68 -11.24
C PRO A 70 16.17 24.40 -11.74
N VAL A 71 17.20 24.38 -10.90
CA VAL A 71 18.56 24.84 -11.16
C VAL A 71 19.50 23.67 -10.92
N VAL A 72 20.50 23.47 -11.78
CA VAL A 72 21.46 22.36 -11.64
C VAL A 72 22.85 22.90 -11.33
N CYS A 73 23.53 22.29 -10.37
CA CYS A 73 24.93 22.55 -10.06
C CYS A 73 25.72 21.23 -10.05
N THR A 74 26.88 21.22 -10.70
CA THR A 74 27.79 20.08 -10.69
C THR A 74 29.07 20.37 -9.93
N LEU A 75 29.65 19.32 -9.34
CA LEU A 75 30.98 19.42 -8.73
C LEU A 75 32.08 19.53 -9.79
N LEU A 76 31.94 18.79 -10.90
CA LEU A 76 32.91 18.71 -11.99
C LEU A 76 32.29 19.10 -13.32
N ASP A 77 33.07 19.82 -14.14
CA ASP A 77 32.61 20.28 -15.44
C ASP A 77 32.76 19.21 -16.55
N ARG A 78 31.98 18.12 -16.49
CA ARG A 78 31.97 17.05 -17.52
C ARG A 78 30.57 16.55 -17.89
N GLY A 79 30.44 15.89 -19.05
CA GLY A 79 29.29 15.04 -19.40
C GLY A 79 28.35 15.56 -20.50
N GLU A 80 27.69 14.62 -21.19
CA GLU A 80 26.87 14.83 -22.40
C GLU A 80 25.51 15.46 -22.10
N TYR A 81 24.96 15.25 -20.90
CA TYR A 81 23.63 15.76 -20.52
C TYR A 81 23.56 17.28 -20.32
N ARG A 82 24.66 18.02 -20.51
CA ARG A 82 24.65 19.50 -20.54
C ARG A 82 23.76 20.06 -21.64
N HIS A 83 23.83 19.45 -22.82
CA HIS A 83 23.05 19.90 -23.96
C HIS A 83 21.54 19.78 -23.67
N PHE A 84 21.16 18.72 -22.95
CA PHE A 84 19.79 18.52 -22.48
C PHE A 84 19.30 19.65 -21.57
N LEU A 85 20.15 20.11 -20.63
CA LEU A 85 19.81 21.22 -19.74
C LEU A 85 19.70 22.55 -20.51
N LYS A 86 20.67 22.82 -21.40
CA LYS A 86 20.71 24.06 -22.20
C LYS A 86 19.50 24.19 -23.12
N THR A 87 19.13 23.13 -23.83
CA THR A 87 17.98 23.11 -24.76
C THR A 87 16.63 23.34 -24.06
N ARG A 88 16.56 23.05 -22.75
CA ARG A 88 15.35 23.25 -21.93
C ARG A 88 15.40 24.52 -21.09
N GLY A 89 16.38 25.40 -21.32
CA GLY A 89 16.53 26.65 -20.58
C GLY A 89 16.77 26.45 -19.07
N ILE A 90 17.35 25.30 -18.68
CA ILE A 90 17.67 25.02 -17.27
C ILE A 90 18.97 25.74 -16.92
N LYS A 91 18.95 26.58 -15.90
CA LYS A 91 20.17 27.21 -15.37
C LYS A 91 21.11 26.13 -14.85
N TYR A 92 22.37 26.24 -15.26
CA TYR A 92 23.41 25.24 -14.98
C TYR A 92 24.69 25.92 -14.48
N TYR A 93 25.24 25.42 -13.38
CA TYR A 93 26.48 25.89 -12.77
C TYR A 93 27.47 24.72 -12.58
N THR A 94 28.75 25.05 -12.51
CA THR A 94 29.83 24.13 -12.13
C THR A 94 30.68 24.74 -11.03
N LEU A 95 31.13 23.93 -10.07
CA LEU A 95 32.02 24.35 -8.99
C LEU A 95 33.51 24.16 -9.31
N ASP A 96 33.83 23.52 -10.45
CA ASP A 96 35.20 23.18 -10.88
C ASP A 96 36.07 22.59 -9.75
N MET A 97 35.47 21.66 -8.99
CA MET A 97 36.04 21.03 -7.80
C MET A 97 36.95 19.86 -8.18
N GLN A 98 38.02 20.14 -8.91
CA GLN A 98 38.93 19.13 -9.44
C GLN A 98 39.72 18.38 -8.36
N ASN A 99 39.95 19.03 -7.20
CA ASN A 99 40.76 18.50 -6.09
C ASN A 99 40.23 19.01 -4.73
N TYR A 100 40.59 18.33 -3.63
CA TYR A 100 40.07 18.60 -2.28
C TYR A 100 40.43 19.98 -1.72
N TYR A 101 41.57 20.56 -2.09
CA TYR A 101 41.94 21.93 -1.68
C TYR A 101 40.95 23.00 -2.17
N ARG A 102 40.18 22.69 -3.23
CA ARG A 102 39.15 23.59 -3.74
C ARG A 102 37.80 23.45 -3.04
N VAL A 103 37.64 22.51 -2.11
CA VAL A 103 36.36 22.30 -1.39
C VAL A 103 35.86 23.58 -0.70
N PRO A 104 36.68 24.35 0.04
CA PRO A 104 36.22 25.60 0.66
C PRO A 104 35.74 26.63 -0.37
N PHE A 105 36.47 26.77 -1.49
CA PHE A 105 36.10 27.70 -2.57
C PHE A 105 34.85 27.24 -3.32
N ALA A 106 34.72 25.94 -3.58
CA ALA A 106 33.54 25.32 -4.17
C ALA A 106 32.32 25.54 -3.26
N LEU A 107 32.48 25.38 -1.94
CA LEU A 107 31.40 25.60 -0.97
C LEU A 107 31.00 27.08 -0.92
N PHE A 108 31.98 27.99 -0.91
CA PHE A 108 31.72 29.43 -1.01
C PHE A 108 30.93 29.80 -2.26
N ASN A 109 31.33 29.28 -3.43
CA ASN A 109 30.61 29.49 -4.68
C ASN A 109 29.21 28.88 -4.66
N LEU A 110 29.06 27.69 -4.08
CA LEU A 110 27.76 27.04 -3.92
C LEU A 110 26.82 27.88 -3.06
N ILE A 111 27.29 28.40 -1.92
CA ILE A 111 26.51 29.31 -1.06
C ILE A 111 26.12 30.58 -1.83
N ARG A 112 27.03 31.13 -2.64
CA ARG A 112 26.74 32.30 -3.48
C ARG A 112 25.66 32.00 -4.51
N ILE A 113 25.69 30.83 -5.15
CA ILE A 113 24.65 30.38 -6.09
C ILE A 113 23.31 30.21 -5.35
N VAL A 114 23.31 29.53 -4.20
CA VAL A 114 22.11 29.31 -3.38
C VAL A 114 21.41 30.63 -3.03
N ARG A 115 22.19 31.65 -2.64
CA ARG A 115 21.66 32.99 -2.33
C ARG A 115 21.22 33.75 -3.57
N ALA A 116 22.02 33.73 -4.64
CA ALA A 116 21.72 34.47 -5.88
C ALA A 116 20.47 33.96 -6.59
N GLU A 117 20.24 32.64 -6.55
CA GLU A 117 19.09 31.99 -7.18
C GLU A 117 17.88 31.84 -6.24
N ASN A 118 17.93 32.39 -5.02
CA ASN A 118 16.88 32.31 -4.00
C ASN A 118 16.34 30.87 -3.83
N ILE A 119 17.26 29.92 -3.59
CA ILE A 119 16.94 28.49 -3.52
C ILE A 119 16.13 28.16 -2.27
N SER A 120 14.99 27.47 -2.45
CA SER A 120 14.10 27.01 -1.37
C SER A 120 14.34 25.56 -0.99
N ILE A 121 14.77 24.73 -1.93
CA ILE A 121 15.07 23.30 -1.74
C ILE A 121 16.44 22.99 -2.34
N ILE A 122 17.30 22.30 -1.59
CA ILE A 122 18.49 21.66 -2.15
C ILE A 122 18.24 20.15 -2.24
N HIS A 123 18.41 19.55 -3.42
CA HIS A 123 18.32 18.11 -3.62
C HIS A 123 19.60 17.56 -4.26
N SER A 124 20.42 16.86 -3.48
CA SER A 124 21.68 16.28 -3.94
C SER A 124 21.59 14.81 -4.31
N TYR A 125 22.50 14.37 -5.19
CA TYR A 125 22.73 12.99 -5.58
C TYR A 125 24.19 12.64 -5.41
N LEU A 126 24.48 11.48 -4.82
CA LEU A 126 25.83 10.95 -4.59
C LEU A 126 26.57 11.61 -3.42
N PHE A 127 27.43 10.82 -2.77
CA PHE A 127 28.04 11.13 -1.47
C PHE A 127 28.68 12.53 -1.33
N TYR A 128 29.56 12.93 -2.26
CA TYR A 128 30.24 14.23 -2.14
C TYR A 128 29.30 15.41 -2.36
N SER A 129 28.34 15.27 -3.27
CA SER A 129 27.30 16.27 -3.49
C SER A 129 26.38 16.38 -2.28
N ASP A 130 26.10 15.27 -1.60
CA ASP A 130 25.31 15.25 -0.37
C ASP A 130 25.97 16.01 0.77
N LEU A 131 27.29 15.88 0.92
CA LEU A 131 28.04 16.63 1.94
C LEU A 131 28.04 18.14 1.64
N MET A 132 28.28 18.50 0.37
CA MET A 132 28.26 19.90 -0.08
C MET A 132 26.88 20.54 0.08
N ALA A 133 25.81 19.79 -0.24
CA ALA A 133 24.43 20.22 -0.08
C ALA A 133 24.06 20.50 1.38
N ARG A 134 24.43 19.59 2.30
CA ARG A 134 24.21 19.75 3.74
C ARG A 134 24.93 20.98 4.29
N ALA A 135 26.20 21.14 3.95
CA ALA A 135 26.99 22.31 4.37
C ALA A 135 26.44 23.61 3.80
N ALA A 136 26.13 23.66 2.50
CA ALA A 136 25.57 24.84 1.86
C ALA A 136 24.18 25.19 2.38
N GLY A 137 23.32 24.19 2.61
CA GLY A 137 21.99 24.39 3.17
C GLY A 137 22.03 25.01 4.56
N LEU A 138 22.90 24.50 5.44
CA LEU A 138 23.12 25.07 6.77
C LEU A 138 23.64 26.52 6.70
N LEU A 139 24.69 26.77 5.92
CA LEU A 139 25.36 28.08 5.85
C LEU A 139 24.58 29.15 5.07
N ALA A 140 23.69 28.73 4.17
CA ALA A 140 22.82 29.62 3.42
C ALA A 140 21.42 29.77 4.01
N GLY A 141 21.07 28.97 5.04
CA GLY A 141 19.76 29.03 5.70
C GLY A 141 18.63 28.35 4.91
N VAL A 142 18.94 27.38 4.05
CA VAL A 142 17.92 26.61 3.32
C VAL A 142 17.32 25.55 4.24
N ARG A 143 16.01 25.63 4.47
CA ARG A 143 15.31 24.78 5.47
C ARG A 143 14.96 23.38 4.97
N VAL A 144 14.99 23.16 3.65
CA VAL A 144 14.70 21.86 3.03
C VAL A 144 15.93 21.36 2.26
N VAL A 145 16.61 20.37 2.82
CA VAL A 145 17.78 19.71 2.22
C VAL A 145 17.50 18.21 2.09
N ILE A 146 17.56 17.70 0.87
CA ILE A 146 17.25 16.31 0.53
C ILE A 146 18.50 15.68 -0.10
N THR A 147 18.86 14.50 0.39
CA THR A 147 19.99 13.72 -0.15
C THR A 147 19.47 12.44 -0.78
N SER A 148 20.01 12.05 -1.93
CA SER A 148 19.56 10.87 -2.69
C SER A 148 20.63 9.79 -2.76
N MET A 149 20.40 8.68 -2.07
CA MET A 149 21.26 7.49 -2.10
C MET A 149 20.74 6.50 -3.15
N ARG A 150 21.55 6.29 -4.19
CA ARG A 150 21.17 5.52 -5.38
C ARG A 150 21.79 4.12 -5.46
N ASN A 151 22.60 3.73 -4.48
CA ASN A 151 23.21 2.41 -4.41
C ASN A 151 23.36 1.95 -2.96
N ILE A 152 23.48 0.64 -2.77
CA ILE A 152 23.90 0.03 -1.51
C ILE A 152 25.43 0.17 -1.47
N ASP A 153 25.92 1.32 -1.00
CA ASP A 153 27.34 1.70 -1.06
C ASP A 153 28.22 0.86 -0.11
N LEU A 154 28.48 -0.40 -0.47
CA LEU A 154 29.35 -1.32 0.30
C LEU A 154 30.85 -0.98 0.19
N TRP A 155 31.25 -0.19 -0.81
CA TRP A 155 32.64 0.28 -0.99
C TRP A 155 33.03 1.39 0.00
N ARG A 156 32.07 1.95 0.77
CA ARG A 156 32.34 3.03 1.71
C ARG A 156 33.24 2.56 2.83
N LYS A 157 34.43 3.15 2.90
CA LYS A 157 35.34 3.05 4.04
C LYS A 157 34.68 3.57 5.34
N PRO A 158 35.10 3.08 6.54
CA PRO A 158 34.50 3.47 7.82
C PRO A 158 34.40 4.98 8.05
N TYR A 159 35.37 5.76 7.58
CA TYR A 159 35.33 7.22 7.74
C TYR A 159 34.23 7.89 6.89
N HIS A 160 33.83 7.32 5.75
CA HIS A 160 32.69 7.85 4.99
C HIS A 160 31.41 7.67 5.78
N ILE A 161 31.22 6.49 6.37
CA ILE A 161 30.07 6.18 7.24
C ILE A 161 30.07 7.11 8.45
N PHE A 162 31.23 7.33 9.07
CA PHE A 162 31.38 8.24 10.19
C PHE A 162 31.02 9.70 9.81
N ILE A 163 31.54 10.23 8.71
CA ILE A 163 31.22 11.58 8.23
C ILE A 163 29.72 11.71 7.90
N ASP A 164 29.14 10.68 7.27
CA ASP A 164 27.71 10.67 6.95
C ASP A 164 26.87 10.66 8.24
N SER A 165 27.27 9.85 9.23
CA SER A 165 26.63 9.77 10.55
C SER A 165 26.69 11.07 11.36
N LEU A 166 27.72 11.91 11.14
CA LEU A 166 27.80 13.22 11.79
C LEU A 166 26.93 14.27 11.10
N THR A 167 26.60 14.08 9.82
CA THR A 167 26.01 15.15 8.99
C THR A 167 24.60 14.84 8.51
N TYR A 168 24.09 13.60 8.64
CA TYR A 168 22.72 13.24 8.20
C TYR A 168 21.63 14.06 8.93
N GLY A 169 21.92 14.55 10.13
CA GLY A 169 21.04 15.44 10.90
C GLY A 169 20.65 16.70 10.11
N LEU A 170 21.54 17.15 9.22
CA LEU A 170 21.36 18.32 8.35
C LEU A 170 20.49 18.04 7.12
N SER A 171 20.14 16.78 6.84
CA SER A 171 19.15 16.42 5.82
C SER A 171 17.76 16.39 6.43
N SER A 172 16.82 17.07 5.78
CA SER A 172 15.39 17.03 6.09
C SER A 172 14.80 15.67 5.70
N ALA A 173 15.28 15.07 4.61
CA ALA A 173 14.99 13.69 4.23
C ALA A 173 16.13 13.06 3.42
N ILE A 174 16.17 11.73 3.42
CA ILE A 174 17.07 10.92 2.58
C ILE A 174 16.23 10.02 1.70
N ILE A 175 16.38 10.18 0.38
CA ILE A 175 15.69 9.35 -0.61
C ILE A 175 16.58 8.15 -0.94
N SER A 176 16.11 6.95 -0.62
CA SER A 176 16.69 5.70 -1.11
C SER A 176 15.95 5.24 -2.36
N ASN A 177 16.69 4.70 -3.33
CA ASN A 177 16.06 4.16 -4.52
C ASN A 177 15.49 2.74 -4.33
N SER A 178 15.70 2.08 -3.21
CA SER A 178 15.26 0.71 -2.92
C SER A 178 14.86 0.56 -1.45
N LEU A 179 13.97 -0.39 -1.13
CA LEU A 179 13.71 -0.80 0.25
C LEU A 179 14.96 -1.44 0.88
N ALA A 180 15.74 -2.18 0.11
CA ALA A 180 17.01 -2.75 0.58
C ALA A 180 18.01 -1.64 0.97
N GLY A 181 18.14 -0.59 0.15
CA GLY A 181 18.94 0.58 0.48
C GLY A 181 18.43 1.33 1.72
N ALA A 182 17.11 1.51 1.84
CA ALA A 182 16.49 2.12 3.02
C ALA A 182 16.72 1.30 4.29
N ALA A 183 16.61 -0.02 4.20
CA ALA A 183 16.87 -0.93 5.32
C ALA A 183 18.33 -0.84 5.76
N ARG A 184 19.29 -0.74 4.83
CA ARG A 184 20.71 -0.51 5.16
C ARG A 184 20.91 0.82 5.90
N LEU A 185 20.32 1.90 5.40
CA LEU A 185 20.43 3.23 6.04
C LEU A 185 19.92 3.20 7.49
N SER A 186 18.80 2.54 7.71
CA SER A 186 18.23 2.38 9.05
C SER A 186 19.06 1.45 9.94
N ASN A 187 19.39 0.25 9.45
CA ASN A 187 19.96 -0.80 10.29
C ASN A 187 21.47 -0.66 10.52
N VAL A 188 22.20 -0.21 9.50
CA VAL A 188 23.67 -0.10 9.51
C VAL A 188 24.09 1.32 9.87
N GLU A 189 23.56 2.31 9.17
CA GLU A 189 23.94 3.72 9.36
C GLU A 189 23.16 4.41 10.49
N LYS A 190 22.20 3.70 11.10
CA LYS A 190 21.37 4.15 12.24
C LYS A 190 20.61 5.45 11.97
N ILE A 191 20.26 5.68 10.71
CA ILE A 191 19.47 6.85 10.31
C ILE A 191 18.00 6.61 10.71
N PRO A 192 17.34 7.57 11.38
CA PRO A 192 15.94 7.45 11.76
C PRO A 192 15.02 7.13 10.57
N SER A 193 14.13 6.15 10.73
CA SER A 193 13.27 5.66 9.64
C SER A 193 12.30 6.70 9.08
N ASP A 194 11.91 7.69 9.89
CA ASP A 194 11.04 8.80 9.49
C ASP A 194 11.71 9.74 8.48
N LYS A 195 13.04 9.87 8.53
CA LYS A 195 13.85 10.63 7.56
C LYS A 195 14.09 9.89 6.26
N ILE A 196 13.94 8.56 6.23
CA ILE A 196 14.22 7.74 5.05
C ILE A 196 12.94 7.61 4.22
N LYS A 197 13.00 8.01 2.95
CA LYS A 197 11.90 7.90 1.99
C LYS A 197 12.35 7.01 0.82
N VAL A 198 11.44 6.20 0.27
CA VAL A 198 11.77 5.32 -0.86
C VAL A 198 11.13 5.82 -2.14
N VAL A 199 11.96 6.15 -3.12
CA VAL A 199 11.54 6.54 -4.46
C VAL A 199 12.34 5.75 -5.50
N TYR A 200 11.67 4.77 -6.11
CA TYR A 200 12.28 3.90 -7.12
C TYR A 200 12.80 4.67 -8.33
N ASN A 201 13.80 4.09 -9.00
CA ASN A 201 14.16 4.53 -10.34
C ASN A 201 12.96 4.35 -11.28
N ALA A 202 12.91 5.16 -12.34
CA ALA A 202 11.85 5.10 -13.34
C ALA A 202 12.40 4.81 -14.73
N ILE A 203 11.54 4.34 -15.61
CA ILE A 203 11.83 4.12 -17.02
C ILE A 203 10.75 4.75 -17.90
N LYS A 204 11.18 5.37 -19.00
CA LYS A 204 10.29 5.98 -19.99
C LYS A 204 10.09 4.99 -21.15
N LEU A 205 9.02 4.20 -21.10
CA LEU A 205 8.82 3.03 -21.98
C LEU A 205 8.84 3.37 -23.48
N ASP A 206 8.32 4.53 -23.87
CA ASP A 206 8.33 5.00 -25.26
C ASP A 206 9.73 5.18 -25.84
N GLU A 207 10.74 5.39 -24.99
CA GLU A 207 12.13 5.46 -25.42
C GLU A 207 12.73 4.10 -25.84
N TYR A 208 12.07 2.99 -25.52
CA TYR A 208 12.55 1.62 -25.73
C TYR A 208 11.84 0.91 -26.88
N ILE A 209 10.77 1.51 -27.42
CA ILE A 209 10.11 1.05 -28.64
C ILE A 209 11.05 1.28 -29.84
N PRO A 210 11.26 0.29 -30.72
CA PRO A 210 12.11 0.46 -31.91
C PRO A 210 11.55 1.55 -32.83
N GLY A 211 12.43 2.39 -33.37
CA GLY A 211 12.07 3.35 -34.43
C GLY A 211 11.97 2.68 -35.80
N GLU A 212 11.39 3.37 -36.78
CA GLU A 212 11.15 2.83 -38.13
C GLU A 212 12.43 2.39 -38.87
N SER A 213 13.57 3.02 -38.57
CA SER A 213 14.87 2.72 -39.21
C SER A 213 15.66 1.59 -38.52
N TYR A 214 15.16 1.03 -37.42
CA TYR A 214 15.90 0.00 -36.67
C TYR A 214 15.72 -1.39 -37.29
N SER A 215 16.83 -2.03 -37.63
CA SER A 215 16.88 -3.42 -38.11
C SER A 215 17.66 -4.29 -37.11
N ARG A 216 16.97 -5.25 -36.49
CA ARG A 216 17.58 -6.21 -35.54
C ARG A 216 18.71 -7.00 -36.20
N THR A 217 18.51 -7.43 -37.44
CA THR A 217 19.48 -8.22 -38.20
C THR A 217 20.74 -7.42 -38.50
N ASP A 218 20.61 -6.21 -39.02
CA ASP A 218 21.77 -5.38 -39.38
C ASP A 218 22.55 -4.96 -38.13
N PHE A 219 21.84 -4.65 -37.04
CA PHE A 219 22.49 -4.34 -35.77
C PHE A 219 23.28 -5.52 -35.22
N ARG A 220 22.70 -6.73 -35.21
CA ARG A 220 23.39 -7.95 -34.77
C ARG A 220 24.68 -8.19 -35.58
N ASN A 221 24.60 -8.10 -36.90
CA ASN A 221 25.75 -8.27 -37.77
C ASN A 221 26.86 -7.24 -37.45
N SER A 222 26.49 -5.99 -37.14
CA SER A 222 27.45 -4.92 -36.80
C SER A 222 28.26 -5.18 -35.52
N ILE A 223 27.76 -6.04 -34.61
CA ILE A 223 28.43 -6.40 -33.35
C ILE A 223 28.96 -7.83 -33.32
N GLY A 224 29.01 -8.51 -34.47
CA GLY A 224 29.54 -9.86 -34.59
C GLY A 224 28.59 -10.97 -34.10
N VAL A 225 27.28 -10.72 -34.11
CA VAL A 225 26.22 -11.67 -33.77
C VAL A 225 25.42 -12.01 -35.03
N GLY A 226 25.19 -13.28 -35.31
CA GLY A 226 24.38 -13.70 -36.46
C GLY A 226 22.87 -13.46 -36.26
N PRO A 227 22.07 -13.38 -37.34
CA PRO A 227 20.62 -13.20 -37.22
C PRO A 227 19.93 -14.34 -36.46
N GLY A 228 20.42 -15.57 -36.61
CA GLY A 228 19.90 -16.77 -35.94
C GLY A 228 20.61 -17.14 -34.64
N ASP A 229 21.54 -16.30 -34.15
CA ASP A 229 22.21 -16.52 -32.88
C ASP A 229 21.27 -16.18 -31.71
N PHE A 230 21.46 -16.90 -30.60
CA PHE A 230 20.80 -16.62 -29.32
C PHE A 230 21.71 -15.71 -28.48
N MET A 231 21.35 -14.44 -28.37
CA MET A 231 22.14 -13.39 -27.75
C MET A 231 21.73 -13.18 -26.29
N ILE A 232 22.61 -13.56 -25.37
CA ILE A 232 22.51 -13.31 -23.93
C ILE A 232 23.35 -12.07 -23.62
N VAL A 233 22.71 -11.01 -23.14
CA VAL A 233 23.39 -9.72 -22.94
C VAL A 233 23.49 -9.35 -21.47
N THR A 234 24.56 -8.63 -21.13
CA THR A 234 24.65 -7.85 -19.90
C THR A 234 25.08 -6.42 -20.21
N VAL A 235 24.47 -5.46 -19.51
CA VAL A 235 24.79 -4.03 -19.62
C VAL A 235 25.19 -3.54 -18.24
N ALA A 236 26.49 -3.43 -17.99
CA ALA A 236 27.00 -3.06 -16.68
C ALA A 236 28.47 -2.59 -16.75
N ARG A 237 28.90 -1.77 -15.76
CA ARG A 237 30.32 -1.43 -15.59
C ARG A 237 31.12 -2.69 -15.21
N LEU A 238 32.27 -2.91 -15.85
CA LEU A 238 33.14 -4.06 -15.57
C LEU A 238 33.95 -3.84 -14.28
N GLU A 239 33.25 -3.98 -13.15
CA GLU A 239 33.76 -3.81 -11.79
C GLU A 239 33.36 -5.00 -10.91
N GLU A 240 34.06 -5.17 -9.78
CA GLU A 240 33.86 -6.30 -8.85
C GLU A 240 32.41 -6.44 -8.39
N GLN A 241 31.71 -5.31 -8.17
CA GLN A 241 30.29 -5.28 -7.80
C GLN A 241 29.40 -6.13 -8.73
N LYS A 242 29.72 -6.14 -10.02
CA LYS A 242 28.87 -6.75 -11.05
C LYS A 242 29.18 -8.22 -11.28
N ASP A 243 30.27 -8.72 -10.69
CA ASP A 243 30.68 -10.13 -10.69
C ASP A 243 30.55 -10.79 -12.07
N HIS A 244 31.19 -10.17 -13.07
CA HIS A 244 31.25 -10.70 -14.43
C HIS A 244 32.03 -12.03 -14.49
N LEU A 245 32.85 -12.34 -13.47
CA LEU A 245 33.51 -13.63 -13.37
C LEU A 245 32.50 -14.76 -13.21
N THR A 246 31.49 -14.60 -12.34
CA THR A 246 30.36 -15.55 -12.25
C THR A 246 29.65 -15.67 -13.61
N LEU A 247 29.43 -14.56 -14.32
CA LEU A 247 28.84 -14.61 -15.67
C LEU A 247 29.66 -15.44 -16.66
N LEU A 248 30.99 -15.29 -16.70
CA LEU A 248 31.86 -16.08 -17.58
C LEU A 248 31.83 -17.57 -17.22
N LYS A 249 31.87 -17.90 -15.93
CA LYS A 249 31.73 -19.29 -15.46
C LYS A 249 30.37 -19.88 -15.84
N THR A 250 29.30 -19.11 -15.66
CA THR A 250 27.94 -19.46 -16.11
C THR A 250 27.88 -19.68 -17.61
N ALA A 251 28.54 -18.84 -18.41
CA ALA A 251 28.61 -19.02 -19.86
C ALA A 251 29.26 -20.37 -20.21
N ARG A 252 30.40 -20.70 -19.59
CA ARG A 252 31.09 -21.99 -19.79
C ARG A 252 30.22 -23.19 -19.41
N HIS A 253 29.50 -23.10 -18.28
CA HIS A 253 28.63 -24.17 -17.80
C HIS A 253 27.41 -24.34 -18.71
N THR A 254 26.81 -23.23 -19.16
CA THR A 254 25.64 -23.21 -20.05
C THR A 254 25.97 -23.79 -21.41
N LEU A 255 27.11 -23.42 -22.00
CA LEU A 255 27.55 -23.96 -23.28
C LEU A 255 27.83 -25.47 -23.18
N GLY A 256 28.37 -25.95 -22.05
CA GLY A 256 28.52 -27.38 -21.78
C GLY A 256 27.18 -28.12 -21.75
N ALA A 257 26.24 -27.64 -20.95
CA ALA A 257 24.91 -28.23 -20.83
C ALA A 257 24.12 -28.22 -22.15
N LEU A 258 24.24 -27.14 -22.93
CA LEU A 258 23.62 -27.05 -24.26
C LEU A 258 24.30 -27.94 -25.30
N HIS A 259 25.61 -28.14 -25.20
CA HIS A 259 26.33 -29.07 -26.07
C HIS A 259 25.83 -30.50 -25.88
N GLU A 260 25.66 -30.93 -24.63
CA GLU A 260 25.13 -32.26 -24.31
C GLU A 260 23.67 -32.43 -24.76
N LYS A 261 22.83 -31.40 -24.55
CA LYS A 261 21.38 -31.49 -24.83
C LYS A 261 20.99 -31.22 -26.29
N LYS A 262 21.68 -30.29 -26.96
CA LYS A 262 21.29 -29.75 -28.28
C LYS A 262 22.41 -29.81 -29.34
N GLY A 263 23.57 -30.36 -28.99
CA GLY A 263 24.68 -30.58 -29.91
C GLY A 263 25.54 -29.34 -30.19
N LYS A 264 26.62 -29.57 -30.93
CA LYS A 264 27.65 -28.56 -31.24
C LYS A 264 27.12 -27.37 -32.05
N GLU A 265 26.27 -27.63 -33.05
CA GLU A 265 25.75 -26.59 -33.95
C GLU A 265 24.83 -25.58 -33.25
N PHE A 266 23.99 -26.04 -32.31
CA PHE A 266 23.17 -25.13 -31.52
C PHE A 266 24.04 -24.31 -30.55
N THR A 267 24.98 -24.97 -29.89
CA THR A 267 25.87 -24.33 -28.90
C THR A 267 26.72 -23.23 -29.50
N ALA A 268 27.22 -23.41 -30.73
CA ALA A 268 28.01 -22.41 -31.44
C ALA A 268 27.26 -21.09 -31.71
N ARG A 269 25.91 -21.14 -31.75
CA ARG A 269 25.01 -20.01 -31.97
C ARG A 269 24.65 -19.23 -30.70
N VAL A 270 25.07 -19.69 -29.51
CA VAL A 270 24.80 -18.97 -28.26
C VAL A 270 25.94 -17.99 -27.99
N LYS A 271 25.62 -16.70 -27.94
CA LYS A 271 26.58 -15.60 -27.76
C LYS A 271 26.27 -14.83 -26.47
N PHE A 272 27.28 -14.66 -25.63
CA PHE A 272 27.27 -13.81 -24.44
C PHE A 272 27.88 -12.46 -24.78
N VAL A 273 27.12 -11.38 -24.68
CA VAL A 273 27.54 -10.04 -25.08
C VAL A 273 27.62 -9.12 -23.87
N LEU A 274 28.82 -8.61 -23.60
CA LEU A 274 29.12 -7.74 -22.46
C LEU A 274 29.28 -6.30 -22.94
N ALA A 275 28.29 -5.46 -22.63
CA ALA A 275 28.28 -4.05 -22.97
C ALA A 275 28.60 -3.19 -21.73
N GLY A 276 29.84 -2.69 -21.68
CA GLY A 276 30.33 -1.78 -20.66
C GLY A 276 31.85 -1.74 -20.58
N GLY A 277 32.38 -0.60 -20.13
CA GLY A 277 33.79 -0.46 -19.76
C GLY A 277 34.01 -0.65 -18.26
N GLY A 278 35.26 -0.79 -17.83
CA GLY A 278 35.62 -0.85 -16.41
C GLY A 278 37.04 -1.37 -16.22
N ALA A 279 37.53 -1.27 -14.99
CA ALA A 279 38.91 -1.63 -14.66
C ALA A 279 39.22 -3.13 -14.81
N LEU A 280 38.18 -3.99 -14.79
CA LEU A 280 38.35 -5.44 -14.94
C LEU A 280 38.32 -5.91 -16.41
N MET A 281 38.28 -5.00 -17.40
CA MET A 281 38.16 -5.39 -18.82
C MET A 281 39.23 -6.39 -19.25
N ASP A 282 40.51 -6.08 -19.00
CA ASP A 282 41.62 -6.92 -19.46
C ASP A 282 41.67 -8.26 -18.73
N GLU A 283 41.39 -8.25 -17.42
CA GLU A 283 41.31 -9.46 -16.60
C GLU A 283 40.19 -10.39 -17.05
N LEU A 284 39.01 -9.84 -17.35
CA LEU A 284 37.86 -10.62 -17.83
C LEU A 284 38.09 -11.22 -19.21
N LYS A 285 38.81 -10.51 -20.10
CA LYS A 285 39.21 -11.06 -21.41
C LYS A 285 40.17 -12.24 -21.26
N GLN A 286 41.19 -12.11 -20.41
CA GLN A 286 42.12 -13.21 -20.12
C GLN A 286 41.41 -14.40 -19.51
N GLU A 287 40.44 -14.17 -18.62
CA GLU A 287 39.68 -15.25 -18.01
C GLU A 287 38.73 -15.93 -19.01
N ALA A 288 38.10 -15.17 -19.91
CA ALA A 288 37.30 -15.73 -20.99
C ALA A 288 38.15 -16.63 -21.91
N GLU A 289 39.40 -16.23 -22.20
CA GLU A 289 40.35 -17.04 -22.96
C GLU A 289 40.71 -18.35 -22.24
N LYS A 290 41.04 -18.28 -20.95
CA LYS A 290 41.32 -19.48 -20.13
C LYS A 290 40.13 -20.45 -20.06
N LEU A 291 38.90 -19.92 -20.04
CA LEU A 291 37.68 -20.72 -20.05
C LEU A 291 37.31 -21.25 -21.45
N GLY A 292 38.05 -20.89 -22.50
CA GLY A 292 37.80 -21.31 -23.88
C GLY A 292 36.57 -20.64 -24.50
N LEU A 293 36.27 -19.40 -24.12
CA LEU A 293 35.04 -18.68 -24.50
C LEU A 293 35.22 -17.66 -25.63
N ASN A 294 36.38 -17.62 -26.28
CA ASN A 294 36.74 -16.58 -27.27
C ASN A 294 35.73 -16.43 -28.43
N GLU A 295 35.08 -17.51 -28.84
CA GLU A 295 34.08 -17.50 -29.94
C GLU A 295 32.65 -17.26 -29.45
N SER A 296 32.41 -17.35 -28.14
CA SER A 296 31.07 -17.27 -27.53
C SER A 296 30.87 -16.02 -26.68
N VAL A 297 31.93 -15.30 -26.29
CA VAL A 297 31.86 -14.09 -25.47
C VAL A 297 32.37 -12.88 -26.27
N ILE A 298 31.53 -11.86 -26.39
CA ILE A 298 31.83 -10.62 -27.12
C ILE A 298 31.86 -9.44 -26.16
N PHE A 299 33.02 -8.78 -26.05
CA PHE A 299 33.18 -7.57 -25.26
C PHE A 299 33.01 -6.33 -26.15
N LEU A 300 31.95 -5.56 -25.92
CA LEU A 300 31.66 -4.35 -26.72
C LEU A 300 32.31 -3.08 -26.16
N GLY A 301 32.83 -3.12 -24.93
CA GLY A 301 33.34 -1.93 -24.25
C GLY A 301 32.25 -0.91 -23.92
N THR A 302 32.63 0.35 -23.74
CA THR A 302 31.69 1.44 -23.48
C THR A 302 30.84 1.72 -24.72
N ARG A 303 29.52 1.71 -24.57
CA ARG A 303 28.54 1.88 -25.66
C ARG A 303 27.52 2.96 -25.31
N THR A 304 27.02 3.66 -26.33
CA THR A 304 25.98 4.70 -26.22
C THR A 304 24.63 4.26 -26.80
N ASP A 305 24.65 3.23 -27.64
CA ASP A 305 23.53 2.57 -28.34
C ASP A 305 22.94 1.39 -27.54
N ILE A 306 22.93 1.51 -26.20
CA ILE A 306 22.44 0.47 -25.28
C ILE A 306 21.02 0.00 -25.62
N LYS A 307 20.14 0.92 -26.04
CA LYS A 307 18.76 0.60 -26.41
C LYS A 307 18.72 -0.38 -27.58
N ASP A 308 19.59 -0.19 -28.58
CA ASP A 308 19.65 -1.04 -29.76
C ASP A 308 20.27 -2.39 -29.44
N ILE A 309 21.28 -2.42 -28.56
CA ILE A 309 21.83 -3.67 -28.00
C ILE A 309 20.74 -4.49 -27.30
N LEU A 310 19.94 -3.87 -26.42
CA LEU A 310 18.87 -4.57 -25.69
C LEU A 310 17.76 -5.05 -26.65
N ARG A 311 17.35 -4.22 -27.62
CA ARG A 311 16.38 -4.60 -28.68
C ARG A 311 16.89 -5.73 -29.57
N ALA A 312 18.20 -5.91 -29.69
CA ALA A 312 18.81 -6.99 -30.46
C ALA A 312 18.97 -8.30 -29.65
N SER A 313 18.71 -8.27 -28.34
CA SER A 313 18.99 -9.39 -27.44
C SER A 313 17.82 -10.35 -27.30
N ASP A 314 18.11 -11.58 -26.87
CA ASP A 314 17.09 -12.61 -26.56
C ASP A 314 16.91 -12.83 -25.06
N LEU A 315 17.95 -12.58 -24.26
CA LEU A 315 17.94 -12.76 -22.81
C LEU A 315 18.88 -11.76 -22.15
N PHE A 316 18.46 -11.18 -21.02
CA PHE A 316 19.32 -10.34 -20.17
C PHE A 316 19.80 -11.10 -18.93
N LEU A 317 21.09 -10.97 -18.62
CA LEU A 317 21.71 -11.58 -17.45
C LEU A 317 22.43 -10.54 -16.58
N LEU A 318 22.14 -10.53 -15.27
CA LEU A 318 22.85 -9.72 -14.28
C LEU A 318 23.31 -10.58 -13.10
N THR A 319 24.62 -10.59 -12.83
CA THR A 319 25.23 -11.43 -11.78
C THR A 319 25.75 -10.65 -10.58
N SER A 320 25.27 -9.42 -10.38
CA SER A 320 25.75 -8.52 -9.33
C SER A 320 25.73 -9.12 -7.92
N ILE A 321 26.68 -8.70 -7.08
CA ILE A 321 26.74 -9.07 -5.65
C ILE A 321 25.99 -8.10 -4.74
N TYR A 322 25.70 -6.88 -5.21
CA TYR A 322 24.83 -5.93 -4.54
C TYR A 322 24.27 -4.90 -5.53
N GLU A 323 23.03 -4.45 -5.30
CA GLU A 323 22.34 -3.46 -6.12
C GLU A 323 21.37 -2.60 -5.30
N GLY A 324 21.18 -1.34 -5.70
CA GLY A 324 19.94 -0.62 -5.39
C GLY A 324 18.82 -1.11 -6.31
N ILE A 325 18.20 -0.19 -7.06
CA ILE A 325 17.40 -0.55 -8.24
C ILE A 325 18.29 -0.47 -9.49
N PRO A 326 18.67 -1.60 -10.10
CA PRO A 326 19.50 -1.58 -11.31
C PRO A 326 18.69 -1.09 -12.52
N ASN A 327 19.12 0.03 -13.11
CA ASN A 327 18.51 0.55 -14.34
C ASN A 327 18.58 -0.48 -15.47
N ALA A 328 19.66 -1.24 -15.58
CA ALA A 328 19.83 -2.20 -16.67
C ALA A 328 18.72 -3.27 -16.72
N ILE A 329 18.19 -3.71 -15.55
CA ILE A 329 17.02 -4.60 -15.51
C ILE A 329 15.76 -3.88 -16.01
N LEU A 330 15.52 -2.64 -15.57
CA LEU A 330 14.36 -1.87 -16.02
C LEU A 330 14.41 -1.61 -17.54
N GLU A 331 15.61 -1.33 -18.06
CA GLU A 331 15.87 -1.10 -19.48
C GLU A 331 15.67 -2.37 -20.32
N ALA A 332 16.17 -3.50 -19.84
CA ALA A 332 15.94 -4.81 -20.44
C ALA A 332 14.43 -5.15 -20.47
N GLN A 333 13.76 -5.07 -19.32
CA GLN A 333 12.32 -5.32 -19.24
C GLN A 333 11.52 -4.37 -20.12
N ALA A 334 11.94 -3.11 -20.29
CA ALA A 334 11.29 -2.15 -21.17
C ALA A 334 11.41 -2.50 -22.67
N CYS A 335 12.48 -3.21 -23.06
CA CYS A 335 12.63 -3.80 -24.40
C CYS A 335 11.84 -5.11 -24.57
N GLY A 336 11.16 -5.60 -23.54
CA GLY A 336 10.44 -6.87 -23.60
C GLY A 336 11.35 -8.08 -23.69
N ILE A 337 12.58 -8.01 -23.16
CA ILE A 337 13.47 -9.17 -23.07
C ILE A 337 13.33 -9.84 -21.70
N PRO A 338 13.31 -11.19 -21.62
CA PRO A 338 13.33 -11.91 -20.37
C PRO A 338 14.62 -11.60 -19.59
N VAL A 339 14.53 -11.61 -18.26
CA VAL A 339 15.65 -11.28 -17.36
C VAL A 339 15.91 -12.42 -16.39
N ILE A 340 17.18 -12.82 -16.28
CA ILE A 340 17.72 -13.57 -15.14
C ILE A 340 18.62 -12.63 -14.35
N ALA A 341 18.42 -12.53 -13.04
CA ALA A 341 19.27 -11.73 -12.17
C ALA A 341 19.54 -12.40 -10.83
N THR A 342 20.66 -12.07 -10.20
CA THR A 342 20.94 -12.47 -8.82
C THR A 342 20.04 -11.73 -7.83
N ASP A 343 19.51 -12.42 -6.82
CA ASP A 343 18.64 -11.83 -5.79
C ASP A 343 19.49 -11.06 -4.75
N VAL A 344 19.90 -9.86 -5.14
CA VAL A 344 20.66 -8.95 -4.28
C VAL A 344 19.99 -7.60 -4.18
N GLY A 345 19.99 -7.04 -2.97
CA GLY A 345 19.53 -5.68 -2.73
C GLY A 345 18.12 -5.42 -3.28
N GLY A 346 17.96 -4.43 -4.15
CA GLY A 346 16.66 -4.06 -4.71
C GLY A 346 16.19 -4.88 -5.92
N VAL A 347 16.91 -5.93 -6.34
CA VAL A 347 16.54 -6.73 -7.52
C VAL A 347 15.18 -7.42 -7.35
N SER A 348 14.90 -8.04 -6.20
CA SER A 348 13.60 -8.66 -5.88
C SER A 348 12.46 -7.64 -5.71
N GLU A 349 12.76 -6.35 -5.67
CA GLU A 349 11.74 -5.30 -5.69
C GLU A 349 11.22 -5.07 -7.13
N ILE A 350 12.06 -5.35 -8.13
CA ILE A 350 11.75 -5.33 -9.56
C ILE A 350 11.19 -6.68 -10.01
N ILE A 351 11.86 -7.78 -9.68
CA ILE A 351 11.53 -9.14 -10.14
C ILE A 351 10.79 -9.91 -9.06
N SER A 352 9.61 -10.43 -9.42
CA SER A 352 8.90 -11.49 -8.74
C SER A 352 9.23 -12.79 -9.47
N ASP A 353 9.92 -13.69 -8.79
CA ASP A 353 10.52 -14.88 -9.39
C ASP A 353 9.49 -15.73 -10.15
N ASN A 354 9.91 -16.20 -11.34
CA ASN A 354 9.12 -16.94 -12.32
C ASN A 354 7.81 -16.26 -12.80
N PHE A 355 7.60 -14.98 -12.48
CA PHE A 355 6.42 -14.22 -12.91
C PHE A 355 6.76 -13.12 -13.90
N ASN A 356 7.78 -12.29 -13.61
CA ASN A 356 8.21 -11.20 -14.49
C ASN A 356 9.75 -11.14 -14.66
N GLY A 357 10.41 -12.25 -14.37
CA GLY A 357 11.85 -12.46 -14.42
C GLY A 357 12.20 -13.68 -13.56
N VAL A 358 13.47 -14.07 -13.56
CA VAL A 358 13.97 -15.20 -12.78
C VAL A 358 15.06 -14.71 -11.83
N LEU A 359 14.95 -15.10 -10.56
CA LEU A 359 15.92 -14.82 -9.52
C LEU A 359 16.81 -16.03 -9.27
N CYS A 360 18.09 -15.77 -8.99
CA CYS A 360 19.07 -16.78 -8.62
C CYS A 360 19.89 -16.32 -7.42
N GLU A 361 20.43 -17.26 -6.65
CA GLU A 361 21.38 -16.92 -5.59
C GLU A 361 22.68 -16.34 -6.19
N PRO A 362 23.32 -15.36 -5.52
CA PRO A 362 24.60 -14.81 -5.97
C PRO A 362 25.67 -15.89 -6.05
N LYS A 363 26.52 -15.83 -7.09
CA LYS A 363 27.62 -16.78 -7.34
C LYS A 363 27.19 -18.23 -7.62
N ALA A 364 25.89 -18.53 -7.73
CA ALA A 364 25.38 -19.86 -8.02
C ALA A 364 25.44 -20.19 -9.53
N VAL A 365 26.66 -20.44 -10.02
CA VAL A 365 26.97 -20.65 -11.46
C VAL A 365 26.05 -21.69 -12.11
N GLU A 366 25.92 -22.86 -11.49
CA GLU A 366 25.16 -24.00 -11.99
C GLU A 366 23.67 -23.68 -12.04
N ALA A 367 23.12 -23.11 -10.97
CA ALA A 367 21.71 -22.72 -10.90
C ALA A 367 21.36 -21.66 -11.95
N ILE A 368 22.21 -20.63 -12.12
CA ILE A 368 21.99 -19.62 -13.17
C ILE A 368 22.03 -20.28 -14.55
N SER A 369 22.97 -21.20 -14.77
CA SER A 369 23.09 -21.95 -16.03
C SER A 369 21.83 -22.77 -16.34
N GLU A 370 21.30 -23.51 -15.36
CA GLU A 370 20.06 -24.26 -15.50
C GLU A 370 18.87 -23.38 -15.89
N LYS A 371 18.77 -22.17 -15.30
CA LYS A 371 17.72 -21.21 -15.64
C LYS A 371 17.86 -20.67 -17.06
N ILE A 372 19.09 -20.39 -17.52
CA ILE A 372 19.35 -20.00 -18.92
C ILE A 372 18.90 -21.12 -19.87
N VAL A 373 19.33 -22.35 -19.63
CA VAL A 373 18.93 -23.52 -20.44
C VAL A 373 17.42 -23.69 -20.44
N HIS A 374 16.78 -23.54 -19.29
CA HIS A 374 15.32 -23.63 -19.17
C HIS A 374 14.59 -22.58 -20.02
N LEU A 375 15.03 -21.31 -20.01
CA LEU A 375 14.41 -20.26 -20.84
C LEU A 375 14.63 -20.49 -22.34
N ILE A 376 15.80 -21.01 -22.73
CA ILE A 376 16.09 -21.40 -24.12
C ILE A 376 15.18 -22.56 -24.57
N GLU A 377 14.87 -23.49 -23.68
CA GLU A 377 14.00 -24.64 -23.97
C GLU A 377 12.50 -24.30 -23.93
N ASN A 378 12.12 -23.21 -23.24
CA ASN A 378 10.72 -22.85 -22.99
C ASN A 378 10.40 -21.41 -23.43
N PRO A 379 10.38 -21.12 -24.75
CA PRO A 379 10.18 -19.77 -25.28
C PRO A 379 8.84 -19.16 -24.88
N GLY A 380 7.78 -19.96 -24.74
CA GLY A 380 6.48 -19.45 -24.26
C GLY A 380 6.52 -18.94 -22.82
N PHE A 381 7.33 -19.58 -21.95
CA PHE A 381 7.55 -19.09 -20.59
C PHE A 381 8.41 -17.82 -20.57
N ALA A 382 9.43 -17.75 -21.43
CA ALA A 382 10.25 -16.56 -21.61
C ALA A 382 9.41 -15.34 -22.08
N GLU A 383 8.49 -15.54 -23.03
CA GLU A 383 7.56 -14.50 -23.50
C GLU A 383 6.59 -14.09 -22.38
N PHE A 384 6.05 -15.05 -21.63
CA PHE A 384 5.18 -14.79 -20.49
C PHE A 384 5.83 -13.87 -19.45
N ILE A 385 7.05 -14.19 -19.01
CA ILE A 385 7.74 -13.37 -18.00
C ILE A 385 8.12 -11.99 -18.55
N ALA A 386 8.50 -11.89 -19.83
CA ALA A 386 8.85 -10.62 -20.46
C ALA A 386 7.63 -9.69 -20.58
N LYS A 387 6.47 -10.22 -20.98
CA LYS A 387 5.22 -9.46 -21.06
C LYS A 387 4.79 -8.94 -19.69
N ASN A 388 4.81 -9.78 -18.66
CA ASN A 388 4.47 -9.36 -17.30
C ASN A 388 5.46 -8.32 -16.75
N ALA A 389 6.72 -8.36 -17.17
CA ALA A 389 7.72 -7.38 -16.80
C ALA A 389 7.35 -5.98 -17.29
N VAL A 390 6.98 -5.85 -18.57
CA VAL A 390 6.53 -4.57 -19.16
C VAL A 390 5.33 -4.00 -18.41
N GLU A 391 4.34 -4.82 -18.07
CA GLU A 391 3.15 -4.36 -17.30
C GLU A 391 3.52 -3.85 -15.90
N ARG A 392 4.46 -4.50 -15.21
CA ARG A 392 4.95 -4.04 -13.91
C ARG A 392 5.67 -2.70 -13.98
N LEU A 393 6.39 -2.43 -15.07
CA LEU A 393 7.08 -1.14 -15.27
C LEU A 393 6.09 0.02 -15.38
N LYS A 394 4.97 -0.17 -16.10
CA LYS A 394 3.92 0.86 -16.27
C LYS A 394 3.34 1.33 -14.95
N THR A 395 3.16 0.41 -14.00
CA THR A 395 2.49 0.70 -12.72
C THR A 395 3.46 1.15 -11.64
N LYS A 396 4.60 0.47 -11.45
CA LYS A 396 5.49 0.71 -10.30
C LYS A 396 6.71 1.58 -10.61
N PHE A 397 7.30 1.43 -11.79
CA PHE A 397 8.58 2.06 -12.18
C PHE A 397 8.41 3.12 -13.28
N SER A 398 7.27 3.81 -13.30
CA SER A 398 6.99 4.86 -14.28
C SER A 398 7.56 6.22 -13.85
N CYS A 399 7.84 7.09 -14.82
CA CYS A 399 8.27 8.47 -14.53
C CYS A 399 7.22 9.22 -13.70
N VAL A 400 5.93 8.97 -13.95
CA VAL A 400 4.82 9.55 -13.19
C VAL A 400 4.97 9.27 -11.69
N ASN A 401 5.31 8.03 -11.30
CA ASN A 401 5.55 7.68 -9.90
C ASN A 401 6.79 8.36 -9.32
N LEU A 402 7.91 8.39 -10.06
CA LEU A 402 9.13 9.08 -9.63
C LEU A 402 8.84 10.55 -9.33
N ILE A 403 8.16 11.25 -10.25
CA ILE A 403 7.84 12.67 -10.14
C ILE A 403 6.87 12.91 -8.98
N SER A 404 5.71 12.25 -8.99
CA SER A 404 4.66 12.45 -7.99
C SER A 404 5.14 12.19 -6.57
N LYS A 405 5.85 11.09 -6.33
CA LYS A 405 6.42 10.77 -5.00
C LYS A 405 7.46 11.80 -4.56
N THR A 406 8.33 12.23 -5.48
CA THR A 406 9.37 13.22 -5.16
C THR A 406 8.73 14.58 -4.84
N CYS A 407 7.76 15.02 -5.65
CA CYS A 407 7.01 16.27 -5.39
C CYS A 407 6.21 16.21 -4.09
N ALA A 408 5.64 15.06 -3.73
CA ALA A 408 4.97 14.88 -2.44
C ALA A 408 5.96 15.06 -1.27
N ILE A 409 7.18 14.52 -1.38
CA ILE A 409 8.24 14.72 -0.39
C ILE A 409 8.61 16.21 -0.30
N TYR A 410 8.79 16.90 -1.43
CA TYR A 410 9.07 18.33 -1.43
C TYR A 410 7.99 19.13 -0.71
N LYS A 411 6.72 18.87 -1.06
CA LYS A 411 5.57 19.53 -0.46
C LYS A 411 5.53 19.30 1.05
N ASN A 412 5.63 18.05 1.51
CA ASN A 412 5.56 17.71 2.93
C ASN A 412 6.71 18.36 3.73
N LEU A 413 7.93 18.36 3.19
CA LEU A 413 9.06 18.99 3.87
C LEU A 413 8.99 20.51 3.87
N LEU A 414 8.44 21.13 2.82
CA LEU A 414 8.16 22.56 2.81
C LEU A 414 7.10 22.91 3.86
N VAL A 415 6.04 22.13 4.02
CA VAL A 415 5.04 22.35 5.09
C VAL A 415 5.68 22.30 6.46
N GLN A 416 6.50 21.28 6.71
CA GLN A 416 7.09 21.04 8.02
C GLN A 416 8.16 22.07 8.37
N ASN A 417 9.01 22.45 7.41
CA ASN A 417 10.23 23.20 7.67
C ASN A 417 10.21 24.63 7.10
N ALA A 418 9.29 24.96 6.19
CA ALA A 418 9.23 26.25 5.48
C ALA A 418 7.79 26.63 5.10
N SER A 419 6.88 26.65 6.09
CA SER A 419 5.44 26.89 5.89
C SER A 419 5.11 28.24 5.25
N ASP A 420 5.96 29.24 5.47
CA ASP A 420 5.94 30.57 4.83
C ASP A 420 6.17 30.52 3.31
N ILE A 421 6.92 29.52 2.84
CA ILE A 421 7.07 29.22 1.41
C ILE A 421 5.88 28.39 0.96
N ALA A 422 5.57 27.29 1.66
CA ALA A 422 4.52 26.35 1.28
C ALA A 422 3.15 27.03 1.07
N SER A 423 2.75 27.93 1.98
CA SER A 423 1.47 28.66 1.94
C SER A 423 1.29 29.59 0.73
N ARG A 424 2.36 29.94 0.01
CA ARG A 424 2.29 30.77 -1.21
C ARG A 424 1.90 29.98 -2.44
N PHE A 425 2.12 28.66 -2.42
CA PHE A 425 2.05 27.78 -3.58
C PHE A 425 0.98 26.70 -3.47
N PHE A 426 0.63 26.34 -2.25
CA PHE A 426 -0.27 25.22 -1.97
C PHE A 426 -1.39 25.72 -1.07
N SER A 427 -2.62 25.40 -1.46
CA SER A 427 -3.77 25.67 -0.59
C SER A 427 -3.75 24.79 0.68
N PRO A 428 -4.38 25.20 1.79
CA PRO A 428 -4.56 24.35 2.96
C PRO A 428 -5.17 22.98 2.65
N GLU A 429 -6.06 22.92 1.66
CA GLU A 429 -6.71 21.68 1.21
C GLU A 429 -5.77 20.74 0.46
N GLU A 430 -4.82 21.30 -0.27
CA GLU A 430 -3.80 20.59 -1.02
C GLU A 430 -2.80 19.83 -0.14
N PHE A 431 -2.78 20.11 1.17
CA PHE A 431 -2.01 19.36 2.17
C PHE A 431 -2.79 18.20 2.79
N LYS A 432 -4.09 18.06 2.51
CA LYS A 432 -4.82 16.84 2.85
C LYS A 432 -4.37 15.73 1.92
N VAL A 433 -3.84 14.66 2.50
CA VAL A 433 -3.47 13.48 1.71
C VAL A 433 -4.75 12.87 1.15
N LYS A 434 -4.91 12.96 -0.17
CA LYS A 434 -5.99 12.26 -0.86
C LYS A 434 -5.69 10.77 -0.93
N LEU A 435 -6.29 10.00 -0.02
CA LEU A 435 -6.22 8.55 -0.02
C LEU A 435 -7.08 7.97 -1.14
N ASN A 436 -6.62 6.88 -1.76
CA ASN A 436 -7.40 6.06 -2.67
C ASN A 436 -7.69 4.73 -1.96
N ILE A 437 -8.94 4.53 -1.57
CA ILE A 437 -9.37 3.51 -0.62
C ILE A 437 -10.33 2.55 -1.33
N LEU A 438 -9.98 1.26 -1.33
CA LEU A 438 -10.89 0.19 -1.74
C LEU A 438 -11.51 -0.47 -0.51
N TYR A 439 -12.82 -0.41 -0.38
CA TYR A 439 -13.56 -1.28 0.53
C TYR A 439 -14.00 -2.57 -0.16
N LEU A 440 -13.93 -3.69 0.55
CA LEU A 440 -14.32 -5.00 0.02
C LEU A 440 -15.25 -5.75 0.99
N ILE A 441 -16.45 -6.12 0.54
CA ILE A 441 -17.46 -6.82 1.35
C ILE A 441 -18.11 -7.99 0.56
N THR A 442 -18.42 -9.10 1.23
CA THR A 442 -18.98 -10.31 0.56
C THR A 442 -20.50 -10.27 0.36
N SER A 443 -21.25 -9.50 1.16
CA SER A 443 -22.72 -9.61 1.21
C SER A 443 -23.40 -8.30 0.85
N SER A 444 -24.33 -8.35 -0.09
CA SER A 444 -25.15 -7.19 -0.46
C SER A 444 -26.38 -6.94 0.42
N ASP A 445 -26.76 -7.90 1.28
CA ASP A 445 -27.89 -7.76 2.21
C ASP A 445 -27.69 -6.69 3.30
N VAL A 446 -28.77 -6.27 3.97
CA VAL A 446 -28.72 -5.37 5.13
C VAL A 446 -28.12 -6.07 6.36
N GLY A 447 -27.18 -5.40 7.03
CA GLY A 447 -26.56 -5.89 8.26
C GLY A 447 -25.65 -4.86 8.93
N GLY A 448 -25.11 -5.23 10.10
CA GLY A 448 -24.22 -4.34 10.87
C GLY A 448 -22.91 -4.01 10.15
N ALA A 449 -22.31 -4.98 9.46
CA ALA A 449 -21.09 -4.77 8.68
C ALA A 449 -21.31 -3.78 7.53
N GLN A 450 -22.50 -3.84 6.91
CA GLN A 450 -22.92 -2.94 5.84
C GLN A 450 -23.17 -1.52 6.36
N LYS A 451 -23.85 -1.36 7.51
CA LYS A 451 -24.02 -0.06 8.16
C LYS A 451 -22.65 0.58 8.46
N HIS A 452 -21.75 -0.17 9.09
CA HIS A 452 -20.39 0.29 9.38
C HIS A 452 -19.63 0.70 8.11
N LEU A 453 -19.71 -0.11 7.04
CA LEU A 453 -19.09 0.22 5.76
C LEU A 453 -19.65 1.52 5.18
N THR A 454 -20.97 1.70 5.17
CA THR A 454 -21.64 2.91 4.67
C THR A 454 -21.19 4.16 5.43
N SER A 455 -21.09 4.09 6.76
CA SER A 455 -20.57 5.20 7.59
C SER A 455 -19.15 5.58 7.17
N LEU A 456 -18.26 4.60 6.97
CA LEU A 456 -16.90 4.85 6.50
C LEU A 456 -16.88 5.47 5.10
N VAL A 457 -17.64 4.91 4.16
CA VAL A 457 -17.72 5.42 2.79
C VAL A 457 -18.13 6.88 2.77
N ASN A 458 -19.22 7.22 3.48
CA ASN A 458 -19.71 8.60 3.57
C ASN A 458 -18.67 9.54 4.22
N TYR A 459 -18.04 9.10 5.31
CA TYR A 459 -17.01 9.88 6.00
C TYR A 459 -15.81 10.19 5.11
N PHE A 460 -15.20 9.16 4.50
CA PHE A 460 -14.00 9.36 3.70
C PHE A 460 -14.28 10.10 2.38
N ILE A 461 -15.50 10.03 1.82
CA ILE A 461 -15.92 10.89 0.70
C ILE A 461 -16.02 12.35 1.15
N SER A 462 -16.67 12.62 2.29
CA SER A 462 -16.80 13.99 2.82
C SER A 462 -15.45 14.64 3.20
N LYS A 463 -14.41 13.83 3.40
CA LYS A 463 -13.02 14.26 3.61
C LYS A 463 -12.20 14.37 2.30
N ASP A 464 -12.87 14.32 1.15
CA ASP A 464 -12.28 14.39 -0.19
C ASP A 464 -11.29 13.26 -0.52
N HIS A 465 -11.51 12.05 -0.01
CA HIS A 465 -10.75 10.88 -0.44
C HIS A 465 -11.41 10.17 -1.63
N GLN A 466 -10.61 9.50 -2.45
CA GLN A 466 -11.13 8.61 -3.48
C GLN A 466 -11.55 7.29 -2.84
N VAL A 467 -12.84 6.97 -2.94
CA VAL A 467 -13.42 5.76 -2.34
C VAL A 467 -14.05 4.90 -3.42
N ARG A 468 -13.67 3.62 -3.46
CA ARG A 468 -14.33 2.59 -4.27
C ARG A 468 -14.76 1.45 -3.38
N VAL A 469 -15.85 0.79 -3.75
CA VAL A 469 -16.39 -0.34 -3.00
C VAL A 469 -16.60 -1.51 -3.95
N ALA A 470 -15.98 -2.65 -3.64
CA ALA A 470 -16.16 -3.92 -4.32
C ALA A 470 -17.05 -4.85 -3.51
N THR A 471 -18.03 -5.47 -4.15
CA THR A 471 -19.05 -6.30 -3.50
C THR A 471 -19.58 -7.40 -4.41
N SER A 472 -20.25 -8.40 -3.83
CA SER A 472 -20.99 -9.42 -4.57
C SER A 472 -22.15 -8.81 -5.38
N PRO A 473 -22.65 -9.50 -6.42
CA PRO A 473 -23.94 -9.16 -7.01
C PRO A 473 -25.06 -9.17 -5.96
N GLY A 474 -26.00 -8.23 -6.06
CA GLY A 474 -27.20 -8.18 -5.22
C GLY A 474 -27.50 -6.83 -4.59
N GLU A 475 -28.65 -6.74 -3.95
CA GLU A 475 -29.22 -5.55 -3.31
C GLU A 475 -29.46 -5.82 -1.80
N PRO A 476 -29.64 -4.77 -0.96
CA PRO A 476 -29.68 -3.34 -1.27
C PRO A 476 -28.34 -2.59 -1.18
N MET A 477 -27.23 -3.26 -0.86
CA MET A 477 -25.93 -2.59 -0.75
C MET A 477 -25.56 -1.80 -2.02
N ASN A 478 -25.75 -2.38 -3.21
CA ASN A 478 -25.40 -1.74 -4.47
C ASN A 478 -26.19 -0.45 -4.72
N SER A 479 -27.50 -0.46 -4.47
CA SER A 479 -28.33 0.74 -4.55
C SER A 479 -28.00 1.76 -3.47
N THR A 480 -27.66 1.32 -2.26
CA THR A 480 -27.22 2.23 -1.18
C THR A 480 -25.92 2.94 -1.54
N LEU A 481 -24.94 2.23 -2.09
CA LEU A 481 -23.68 2.83 -2.55
C LEU A 481 -23.91 3.85 -3.67
N LYS A 482 -24.79 3.53 -4.63
CA LYS A 482 -25.15 4.47 -5.70
C LYS A 482 -25.78 5.75 -5.16
N LYS A 483 -26.66 5.65 -4.15
CA LYS A 483 -27.27 6.82 -3.47
C LYS A 483 -26.23 7.70 -2.76
N LEU A 484 -25.11 7.12 -2.32
CA LEU A 484 -23.97 7.83 -1.74
C LEU A 484 -23.01 8.41 -2.79
N GLY A 485 -23.35 8.30 -4.09
CA GLY A 485 -22.49 8.76 -5.19
C GLY A 485 -21.34 7.81 -5.54
N VAL A 486 -21.34 6.57 -5.04
CA VAL A 486 -20.30 5.57 -5.33
C VAL A 486 -20.84 4.49 -6.26
N MET A 487 -20.21 4.32 -7.42
CA MET A 487 -20.53 3.19 -8.30
C MET A 487 -19.89 1.91 -7.74
N PRO A 488 -20.67 0.87 -7.35
CA PRO A 488 -20.11 -0.37 -6.84
C PRO A 488 -19.38 -1.15 -7.94
N VAL A 489 -18.22 -1.70 -7.60
CA VAL A 489 -17.51 -2.68 -8.43
C VAL A 489 -18.06 -4.06 -8.11
N VAL A 490 -18.89 -4.58 -9.01
CA VAL A 490 -19.54 -5.89 -8.82
C VAL A 490 -18.58 -7.01 -9.19
N LEU A 491 -18.21 -7.84 -8.22
CA LEU A 491 -17.37 -9.03 -8.41
C LEU A 491 -18.26 -10.25 -8.65
N ASN A 492 -18.54 -10.57 -9.91
CA ASN A 492 -19.54 -11.58 -10.29
C ASN A 492 -19.32 -12.97 -9.68
N HIS A 493 -18.06 -13.34 -9.40
CA HIS A 493 -17.72 -14.63 -8.82
C HIS A 493 -17.78 -14.64 -7.28
N LEU A 494 -17.85 -13.48 -6.63
CA LEU A 494 -17.87 -13.36 -5.17
C LEU A 494 -19.24 -13.76 -4.62
N GLN A 495 -19.26 -14.83 -3.83
CA GLN A 495 -20.46 -15.36 -3.18
C GLN A 495 -20.19 -15.74 -1.72
N LYS A 496 -21.24 -15.86 -0.91
CA LYS A 496 -21.14 -16.25 0.52
C LYS A 496 -20.64 -17.68 0.74
N SER A 497 -21.09 -18.63 -0.09
CA SER A 497 -20.73 -20.05 0.03
C SER A 497 -19.28 -20.29 -0.43
N ILE A 498 -18.57 -21.18 0.24
CA ILE A 498 -17.20 -21.57 -0.14
C ILE A 498 -17.27 -22.40 -1.42
N ASN A 499 -16.55 -21.98 -2.47
CA ASN A 499 -16.48 -22.69 -3.74
C ASN A 499 -15.09 -22.44 -4.35
N PRO A 500 -14.18 -23.43 -4.35
CA PRO A 500 -12.79 -23.23 -4.75
C PRO A 500 -12.61 -22.60 -6.13
N PHE A 501 -13.40 -23.00 -7.13
CA PHE A 501 -13.32 -22.48 -8.49
C PHE A 501 -13.75 -21.00 -8.54
N LYS A 502 -14.91 -20.66 -7.98
CA LYS A 502 -15.37 -19.26 -7.93
C LYS A 502 -14.49 -18.40 -7.02
N ASP A 503 -13.89 -18.98 -6.00
CA ASP A 503 -13.00 -18.27 -5.08
C ASP A 503 -11.67 -17.92 -5.75
N LEU A 504 -11.15 -18.80 -6.62
CA LEU A 504 -9.99 -18.51 -7.46
C LEU A 504 -10.30 -17.43 -8.50
N LEU A 505 -11.48 -17.48 -9.14
CA LEU A 505 -11.92 -16.43 -10.07
C LEU A 505 -12.12 -15.09 -9.35
N THR A 506 -12.70 -15.12 -8.15
CA THR A 506 -12.84 -13.92 -7.30
C THR A 506 -11.48 -13.35 -6.92
N PHE A 507 -10.51 -14.21 -6.60
CA PHE A 507 -9.13 -13.78 -6.33
C PHE A 507 -8.50 -13.09 -7.56
N TYR A 508 -8.72 -13.64 -8.75
CA TYR A 508 -8.30 -13.02 -10.01
C TYR A 508 -8.99 -11.66 -10.23
N ASP A 509 -10.31 -11.57 -10.05
CA ASP A 509 -11.07 -10.33 -10.21
C ASP A 509 -10.57 -9.22 -9.25
N ILE A 510 -10.32 -9.58 -7.99
CA ILE A 510 -9.76 -8.65 -7.00
C ILE A 510 -8.34 -8.24 -7.41
N SER A 511 -7.48 -9.20 -7.80
CA SER A 511 -6.10 -8.92 -8.18
C SER A 511 -6.03 -7.98 -9.39
N LYS A 512 -6.87 -8.24 -10.41
CA LYS A 512 -7.02 -7.37 -11.59
C LYS A 512 -7.44 -5.96 -11.17
N LEU A 513 -8.49 -5.84 -10.37
CA LEU A 513 -8.97 -4.56 -9.85
C LEU A 513 -7.86 -3.79 -9.10
N LEU A 514 -7.04 -4.48 -8.32
CA LEU A 514 -5.95 -3.88 -7.56
C LEU A 514 -4.73 -3.50 -8.42
N ILE A 515 -4.42 -4.26 -9.47
CA ILE A 515 -3.30 -3.98 -10.37
C ILE A 515 -3.64 -2.82 -11.31
N GLU A 516 -4.88 -2.75 -11.79
CA GLU A 516 -5.36 -1.70 -12.69
C GLU A 516 -5.54 -0.34 -11.99
N ASN A 517 -5.47 -0.29 -10.66
CA ASN A 517 -5.81 0.91 -9.89
C ASN A 517 -4.81 1.16 -8.76
N ASN A 518 -4.37 2.41 -8.61
CA ASN A 518 -3.38 2.80 -7.60
C ASN A 518 -4.00 2.99 -6.21
N PHE A 519 -4.51 1.92 -5.60
CA PHE A 519 -5.06 1.98 -4.25
C PHE A 519 -3.96 2.14 -3.19
N HIS A 520 -4.14 3.07 -2.27
CA HIS A 520 -3.28 3.24 -1.10
C HIS A 520 -3.67 2.25 0.01
N ILE A 521 -4.98 2.01 0.16
CA ILE A 521 -5.57 1.19 1.22
C ILE A 521 -6.57 0.22 0.61
N ILE A 522 -6.52 -1.04 1.02
CA ILE A 522 -7.66 -1.95 0.96
C ILE A 522 -8.19 -2.20 2.38
N HIS A 523 -9.50 -2.06 2.59
CA HIS A 523 -10.16 -2.39 3.84
C HIS A 523 -11.28 -3.41 3.63
N CYS A 524 -11.07 -4.62 4.13
CA CYS A 524 -12.02 -5.71 3.97
C CYS A 524 -12.99 -5.83 5.15
N HIS A 525 -14.27 -6.09 4.84
CA HIS A 525 -15.39 -6.25 5.77
C HIS A 525 -16.10 -7.58 5.48
N SER A 526 -15.52 -8.71 5.92
CA SER A 526 -16.09 -10.09 5.95
C SER A 526 -14.96 -11.10 5.92
N THR A 527 -15.09 -12.25 6.59
CA THR A 527 -14.02 -13.27 6.65
C THR A 527 -13.56 -13.72 5.28
N LYS A 528 -14.48 -14.10 4.37
CA LYS A 528 -14.12 -14.69 3.07
C LYS A 528 -13.46 -13.66 2.13
N ALA A 529 -14.14 -12.58 1.81
CA ALA A 529 -13.53 -11.52 1.00
C ALA A 529 -12.34 -10.88 1.71
N GLY A 530 -12.30 -10.88 3.04
CA GLY A 530 -11.17 -10.44 3.82
C GLY A 530 -9.92 -11.30 3.64
N ILE A 531 -10.04 -12.62 3.57
CA ILE A 531 -8.90 -13.49 3.30
C ILE A 531 -8.42 -13.29 1.85
N LEU A 532 -9.32 -13.43 0.87
CA LEU A 532 -8.97 -13.30 -0.55
C LEU A 532 -8.40 -11.91 -0.88
N GLY A 533 -9.06 -10.86 -0.39
CA GLY A 533 -8.66 -9.47 -0.65
C GLY A 533 -7.32 -9.10 -0.04
N ARG A 534 -7.02 -9.54 1.19
CA ARG A 534 -5.72 -9.27 1.83
C ARG A 534 -4.57 -9.97 1.12
N ILE A 535 -4.77 -11.23 0.71
CA ILE A 535 -3.77 -11.98 -0.05
C ILE A 535 -3.55 -11.34 -1.42
N ALA A 536 -4.63 -11.03 -2.15
CA ALA A 536 -4.54 -10.39 -3.47
C ALA A 536 -3.82 -9.03 -3.39
N ALA A 537 -4.15 -8.22 -2.37
CA ALA A 537 -3.54 -6.92 -2.16
C ALA A 537 -2.06 -6.99 -1.78
N PHE A 538 -1.63 -8.04 -1.08
CA PHE A 538 -0.21 -8.27 -0.83
C PHE A 538 0.55 -8.49 -2.14
N PHE A 539 0.06 -9.38 -3.01
CA PHE A 539 0.69 -9.67 -4.29
C PHE A 539 0.60 -8.53 -5.31
N ALA A 540 -0.50 -7.76 -5.29
CA ALA A 540 -0.66 -6.55 -6.09
C ALA A 540 0.17 -5.36 -5.59
N GLY A 541 0.82 -5.47 -4.42
CA GLY A 541 1.66 -4.40 -3.89
C GLY A 541 0.90 -3.21 -3.30
N VAL A 542 -0.38 -3.38 -2.94
CA VAL A 542 -1.16 -2.34 -2.26
C VAL A 542 -0.46 -2.00 -0.94
N PRO A 543 -0.16 -0.74 -0.62
CA PRO A 543 0.68 -0.41 0.54
C PRO A 543 0.09 -0.82 1.88
N VAL A 544 -1.20 -0.55 2.13
CA VAL A 544 -1.88 -0.76 3.42
C VAL A 544 -3.06 -1.74 3.30
N LYS A 545 -3.06 -2.78 4.13
CA LYS A 545 -4.11 -3.82 4.19
C LYS A 545 -4.78 -3.86 5.56
N VAL A 546 -6.07 -3.52 5.62
CA VAL A 546 -6.87 -3.47 6.85
C VAL A 546 -8.03 -4.47 6.78
N PHE A 547 -8.37 -5.08 7.91
CA PHE A 547 -9.56 -5.94 8.03
C PHE A 547 -10.34 -5.59 9.29
N THR A 548 -11.65 -5.34 9.17
CA THR A 548 -12.55 -5.22 10.33
C THR A 548 -13.29 -6.53 10.56
N ALA A 549 -13.06 -7.13 11.74
CA ALA A 549 -13.77 -8.30 12.22
C ALA A 549 -15.10 -7.88 12.88
N HIS A 550 -16.22 -8.09 12.18
CA HIS A 550 -17.60 -7.88 12.68
C HIS A 550 -18.10 -9.06 13.53
N GLY A 551 -17.20 -9.68 14.28
CA GLY A 551 -17.40 -10.98 14.94
C GLY A 551 -16.74 -12.12 14.18
N PHE A 552 -15.82 -12.83 14.82
CA PHE A 552 -15.17 -14.00 14.19
C PHE A 552 -16.15 -15.14 13.96
N VAL A 553 -16.02 -15.85 12.83
CA VAL A 553 -16.91 -16.97 12.47
C VAL A 553 -16.78 -18.13 13.46
N PHE A 554 -15.57 -18.40 13.95
CA PHE A 554 -15.31 -19.51 14.88
C PHE A 554 -15.77 -19.20 16.32
N HIS A 555 -16.34 -20.20 16.99
CA HIS A 555 -16.82 -20.14 18.38
C HIS A 555 -16.60 -21.49 19.08
N ASP A 556 -16.78 -21.52 20.40
CA ASP A 556 -16.39 -22.68 21.22
C ASP A 556 -17.29 -23.91 21.03
N GLY A 557 -18.57 -23.72 20.67
CA GLY A 557 -19.50 -24.80 20.30
C GLY A 557 -19.40 -25.32 18.85
N MET A 558 -18.43 -24.86 18.05
CA MET A 558 -18.25 -25.33 16.68
C MET A 558 -17.48 -26.67 16.65
N ASN A 559 -17.77 -27.52 15.66
CA ASN A 559 -16.98 -28.73 15.39
C ASN A 559 -15.46 -28.40 15.42
N PRO A 560 -14.63 -29.17 16.15
CA PRO A 560 -13.21 -28.85 16.34
C PRO A 560 -12.41 -28.67 15.06
N VAL A 561 -12.67 -29.50 14.04
CA VAL A 561 -11.97 -29.44 12.74
C VAL A 561 -12.37 -28.18 11.99
N LYS A 562 -13.68 -27.89 11.91
CA LYS A 562 -14.19 -26.68 11.26
C LYS A 562 -13.66 -25.41 11.94
N LYS A 563 -13.62 -25.42 13.29
CA LYS A 563 -13.06 -24.34 14.10
C LYS A 563 -11.57 -24.13 13.78
N TYR A 564 -10.78 -25.21 13.74
CA TYR A 564 -9.36 -25.14 13.39
C TYR A 564 -9.15 -24.54 11.99
N MET A 565 -9.91 -24.98 10.99
CA MET A 565 -9.82 -24.45 9.62
C MET A 565 -10.16 -22.95 9.55
N CYS A 566 -11.22 -22.50 10.24
CA CYS A 566 -11.55 -21.08 10.29
C CYS A 566 -10.45 -20.25 10.98
N VAL A 567 -9.89 -20.75 12.08
CA VAL A 567 -8.78 -20.07 12.78
C VAL A 567 -7.54 -20.01 11.89
N LEU A 568 -7.19 -21.09 11.20
CA LEU A 568 -6.07 -21.12 10.25
C LEU A 568 -6.26 -20.11 9.13
N ALA A 569 -7.45 -20.06 8.54
CA ALA A 569 -7.77 -19.11 7.48
C ALA A 569 -7.64 -17.64 7.95
N GLU A 570 -8.12 -17.33 9.16
CA GLU A 570 -7.97 -16.00 9.75
C GLU A 570 -6.51 -15.67 10.10
N LYS A 571 -5.70 -16.65 10.53
CA LYS A 571 -4.25 -16.48 10.74
C LYS A 571 -3.51 -16.17 9.45
N ILE A 572 -3.82 -16.89 8.37
CA ILE A 572 -3.25 -16.62 7.06
C ILE A 572 -3.59 -15.18 6.66
N GLY A 573 -4.86 -14.79 6.77
CA GLY A 573 -5.25 -13.40 6.52
C GLY A 573 -4.53 -12.40 7.43
N GLY A 574 -4.35 -12.71 8.71
CA GLY A 574 -3.68 -11.84 9.68
C GLY A 574 -2.18 -11.68 9.43
N PHE A 575 -1.53 -12.65 8.79
CA PHE A 575 -0.17 -12.52 8.29
C PHE A 575 -0.06 -11.40 7.24
N PHE A 576 -0.99 -11.36 6.28
CA PHE A 576 -1.03 -10.38 5.20
C PHE A 576 -1.62 -9.02 5.56
N SER A 577 -2.29 -8.89 6.72
CA SER A 577 -2.78 -7.61 7.24
C SER A 577 -1.64 -6.72 7.75
N ASP A 578 -1.76 -5.40 7.58
CA ASP A 578 -1.01 -4.42 8.39
C ASP A 578 -1.76 -4.11 9.69
N ALA A 579 -3.10 -4.12 9.65
CA ALA A 579 -3.95 -3.99 10.83
C ALA A 579 -5.21 -4.87 10.77
N ILE A 580 -5.68 -5.28 11.94
CA ILE A 580 -6.98 -5.92 12.15
C ILE A 580 -7.74 -5.10 13.20
N ILE A 581 -8.88 -4.55 12.79
CA ILE A 581 -9.82 -3.84 13.66
C ILE A 581 -10.80 -4.87 14.23
N THR A 582 -10.92 -4.92 15.55
CA THR A 582 -11.94 -5.71 16.26
C THR A 582 -12.98 -4.76 16.84
N VAL A 583 -14.25 -5.03 16.57
CA VAL A 583 -15.36 -4.14 16.99
C VAL A 583 -15.78 -4.30 18.45
N SER A 584 -15.22 -5.31 19.13
CA SER A 584 -15.49 -5.62 20.53
C SER A 584 -14.20 -6.09 21.21
N ARG A 585 -14.08 -5.85 22.53
CA ARG A 585 -13.03 -6.42 23.37
C ARG A 585 -13.11 -7.94 23.41
N ALA A 586 -14.31 -8.52 23.34
CA ALA A 586 -14.49 -9.97 23.23
C ALA A 586 -13.78 -10.54 21.99
N ASP A 587 -13.93 -9.90 20.82
CA ASP A 587 -13.23 -10.31 19.60
C ASP A 587 -11.73 -9.99 19.66
N TYR A 588 -11.32 -8.91 20.31
CA TYR A 588 -9.90 -8.63 20.58
C TYR A 588 -9.23 -9.75 21.39
N ILE A 589 -9.85 -10.14 22.51
CA ILE A 589 -9.36 -11.22 23.37
C ILE A 589 -9.30 -12.53 22.57
N LYS A 590 -10.32 -12.80 21.76
CA LYS A 590 -10.36 -13.98 20.89
C LYS A 590 -9.22 -13.96 19.86
N ALA A 591 -8.97 -12.83 19.19
CA ALA A 591 -7.87 -12.67 18.25
C ALA A 591 -6.51 -12.94 18.90
N VAL A 592 -6.31 -12.46 20.14
CA VAL A 592 -5.09 -12.72 20.93
C VAL A 592 -4.98 -14.19 21.34
N LYS A 593 -6.05 -14.77 21.91
CA LYS A 593 -6.10 -16.17 22.37
C LYS A 593 -5.72 -17.14 21.25
N TYR A 594 -6.30 -16.93 20.06
CA TYR A 594 -6.05 -17.80 18.91
C TYR A 594 -4.85 -17.36 18.07
N ARG A 595 -4.11 -16.31 18.47
CA ARG A 595 -2.94 -15.79 17.76
C ARG A 595 -3.22 -15.49 16.28
N ILE A 596 -4.34 -14.82 16.00
CA ILE A 596 -4.75 -14.45 14.65
C ILE A 596 -3.74 -13.50 14.00
N ALA A 597 -3.19 -12.55 14.77
CA ALA A 597 -2.10 -11.68 14.38
C ALA A 597 -1.31 -11.21 15.63
N PRO A 598 -0.09 -10.69 15.47
CA PRO A 598 0.64 -10.04 16.56
C PRO A 598 -0.18 -8.89 17.18
N LYS A 599 -0.06 -8.69 18.50
CA LYS A 599 -0.78 -7.62 19.22
C LYS A 599 -0.54 -6.23 18.60
N THR A 600 0.64 -5.99 18.04
CA THR A 600 1.00 -4.74 17.34
C THR A 600 0.16 -4.45 16.09
N LYS A 601 -0.52 -5.46 15.52
CA LYS A 601 -1.45 -5.32 14.38
C LYS A 601 -2.91 -5.21 14.81
N LEU A 602 -3.26 -5.53 16.05
CA LEU A 602 -4.66 -5.51 16.52
C LEU A 602 -5.06 -4.09 16.96
N ARG A 603 -6.27 -3.66 16.62
CA ARG A 603 -6.85 -2.36 16.99
C ARG A 603 -8.28 -2.59 17.50
N LEU A 604 -8.58 -2.14 18.72
CA LEU A 604 -9.95 -2.15 19.24
C LEU A 604 -10.63 -0.84 18.85
N ILE A 605 -11.62 -0.90 17.96
CA ILE A 605 -12.43 0.24 17.55
C ILE A 605 -13.88 -0.23 17.54
N HIS A 606 -14.65 0.21 18.53
CA HIS A 606 -16.07 -0.14 18.66
C HIS A 606 -16.89 0.40 17.49
N ASN A 607 -17.96 -0.32 17.13
CA ASN A 607 -18.97 0.25 16.25
C ASN A 607 -19.57 1.49 16.92
N GLY A 608 -19.77 2.54 16.13
CA GLY A 608 -20.38 3.79 16.58
C GLY A 608 -21.69 4.08 15.86
N ILE A 609 -22.56 4.85 16.51
CA ILE A 609 -23.83 5.32 15.94
C ILE A 609 -24.00 6.84 16.10
N GLY A 610 -24.62 7.47 15.10
CA GLY A 610 -24.96 8.89 15.11
C GLY A 610 -26.34 9.12 15.77
N PRO A 611 -26.42 9.66 17.00
CA PRO A 611 -27.70 9.83 17.71
C PRO A 611 -28.62 10.89 17.08
N GLN A 612 -28.06 11.81 16.29
CA GLN A 612 -28.78 12.95 15.69
C GLN A 612 -29.88 12.50 14.73
N ALA A 613 -29.63 11.44 13.94
CA ALA A 613 -30.61 10.89 13.00
C ALA A 613 -31.83 10.26 13.71
N PHE A 614 -31.68 9.87 14.98
CA PHE A 614 -32.75 9.23 15.76
C PHE A 614 -33.51 10.21 16.64
N ALA A 615 -32.89 11.32 17.07
CA ALA A 615 -33.53 12.30 17.96
C ALA A 615 -34.77 12.97 17.34
N ALA A 616 -34.68 13.39 16.07
CA ALA A 616 -35.81 14.00 15.36
C ALA A 616 -36.97 13.01 15.19
N VAL A 617 -36.65 11.78 14.81
CA VAL A 617 -37.63 10.70 14.59
C VAL A 617 -38.27 10.25 15.90
N ALA A 618 -37.51 10.21 16.99
CA ALA A 618 -38.03 9.87 18.32
C ALA A 618 -39.06 10.92 18.80
N SER A 619 -38.78 12.21 18.57
CA SER A 619 -39.72 13.29 18.91
C SER A 619 -41.00 13.21 18.08
N GLU A 620 -40.89 12.99 16.77
CA GLU A 620 -42.04 12.86 15.88
C GLU A 620 -42.91 11.65 16.25
N ASN A 621 -42.28 10.48 16.42
CA ASN A 621 -42.98 9.24 16.72
C ASN A 621 -43.61 9.22 18.12
N SER A 622 -43.08 9.99 19.07
CA SER A 622 -43.66 10.09 20.41
C SER A 622 -45.11 10.59 20.37
N GLY A 623 -45.46 11.49 19.44
CA GLY A 623 -46.83 11.97 19.26
C GLY A 623 -47.77 10.94 18.63
N ARG A 624 -47.23 9.90 17.99
CA ARG A 624 -47.97 8.84 17.28
C ARG A 624 -47.80 7.46 17.93
N ARG A 625 -47.25 7.38 19.14
CA ARG A 625 -46.90 6.12 19.81
C ARG A 625 -48.08 5.14 19.86
N ASN A 626 -49.27 5.61 20.23
CA ASN A 626 -50.47 4.76 20.33
C ASN A 626 -50.95 4.26 18.96
N GLU A 627 -50.93 5.11 17.93
CA GLU A 627 -51.24 4.74 16.54
C GLU A 627 -50.27 3.65 16.04
N LEU A 628 -48.97 3.84 16.29
CA LEU A 628 -47.93 2.90 15.89
C LEU A 628 -48.05 1.57 16.65
N ARG A 629 -48.35 1.59 17.96
CA ARG A 629 -48.62 0.35 18.73
C ARG A 629 -49.77 -0.44 18.12
N ALA A 630 -50.90 0.21 17.85
CA ALA A 630 -52.05 -0.42 17.22
C ALA A 630 -51.71 -1.00 15.83
N ARG A 631 -50.93 -0.27 15.02
CA ARG A 631 -50.47 -0.72 13.70
C ARG A 631 -49.70 -2.04 13.75
N TYR A 632 -48.87 -2.21 14.78
CA TYR A 632 -48.09 -3.44 14.97
C TYR A 632 -48.78 -4.47 15.88
N GLY A 633 -50.06 -4.27 16.23
CA GLY A 633 -50.86 -5.25 16.99
C GLY A 633 -50.65 -5.24 18.51
N ALA A 634 -50.14 -4.13 19.07
CA ALA A 634 -50.01 -3.93 20.52
C ALA A 634 -51.05 -2.93 21.05
N GLY A 635 -51.61 -3.20 22.23
CA GLY A 635 -52.54 -2.33 22.94
C GLY A 635 -51.86 -1.18 23.69
N GLU A 636 -52.65 -0.18 24.08
CA GLU A 636 -52.14 1.00 24.82
C GLU A 636 -51.62 0.64 26.21
N GLY A 637 -52.31 -0.28 26.91
CA GLY A 637 -51.93 -0.76 28.25
C GLY A 637 -50.92 -1.90 28.28
N ASP A 638 -50.49 -2.41 27.12
CA ASP A 638 -49.54 -3.51 27.06
C ASP A 638 -48.13 -3.03 27.43
N LEU A 639 -47.43 -3.86 28.20
CA LEU A 639 -45.99 -3.76 28.36
C LEU A 639 -45.30 -4.38 27.14
N LEU A 640 -44.85 -3.53 26.23
CA LEU A 640 -44.27 -3.97 24.96
C LEU A 640 -42.76 -4.22 25.10
N ILE A 641 -42.37 -5.49 25.06
CA ILE A 641 -40.97 -5.96 25.10
C ILE A 641 -40.55 -6.33 23.69
N GLY A 642 -39.47 -5.77 23.14
CA GLY A 642 -39.14 -6.06 21.75
C GLY A 642 -37.68 -6.08 21.35
N SER A 643 -37.42 -6.65 20.18
CA SER A 643 -36.09 -6.79 19.60
C SER A 643 -36.13 -6.54 18.10
N VAL A 644 -35.01 -6.06 17.56
CA VAL A 644 -34.79 -5.85 16.13
C VAL A 644 -33.59 -6.68 15.67
N GLY A 645 -33.79 -7.47 14.62
CA GLY A 645 -32.69 -8.15 13.94
C GLY A 645 -33.13 -9.40 13.17
N ARG A 646 -32.23 -9.91 12.33
CA ARG A 646 -32.48 -11.10 11.49
C ARG A 646 -32.88 -12.33 12.32
N LEU A 647 -33.86 -13.10 11.86
CA LEU A 647 -34.33 -14.33 12.51
C LEU A 647 -33.39 -15.50 12.17
N VAL A 648 -32.24 -15.53 12.85
CA VAL A 648 -31.18 -16.53 12.67
C VAL A 648 -30.76 -17.12 14.02
N HIS A 649 -30.17 -18.31 13.98
CA HIS A 649 -29.84 -19.09 15.17
C HIS A 649 -29.00 -18.32 16.19
N GLU A 650 -28.07 -17.50 15.71
CA GLU A 650 -27.17 -16.71 16.55
C GLU A 650 -27.91 -15.67 17.42
N LYS A 651 -29.11 -15.23 17.03
CA LYS A 651 -29.95 -14.32 17.80
C LYS A 651 -30.75 -15.03 18.90
N SER A 652 -30.89 -16.35 18.82
CA SER A 652 -31.54 -17.21 19.82
C SER A 652 -32.90 -16.71 20.30
N TYR A 653 -33.75 -16.22 19.38
CA TYR A 653 -35.11 -15.78 19.72
C TYR A 653 -35.95 -16.90 20.34
N SER A 654 -35.63 -18.17 20.06
CA SER A 654 -36.26 -19.32 20.71
C SER A 654 -36.04 -19.34 22.23
N THR A 655 -34.89 -18.89 22.72
CA THR A 655 -34.60 -18.73 24.16
C THR A 655 -35.45 -17.62 24.76
N ALA A 656 -35.53 -16.47 24.09
CA ALA A 656 -36.36 -15.35 24.52
C ALA A 656 -37.86 -15.72 24.58
N ILE A 657 -38.39 -16.43 23.58
CA ILE A 657 -39.79 -16.84 23.53
C ILE A 657 -40.12 -17.82 24.66
N ARG A 658 -39.23 -18.77 24.97
CA ARG A 658 -39.41 -19.70 26.10
C ARG A 658 -39.39 -18.99 27.45
N ALA A 659 -38.48 -18.04 27.64
CA ALA A 659 -38.46 -17.19 28.82
C ALA A 659 -39.74 -16.34 28.93
N PHE A 660 -40.17 -15.76 27.81
CA PHE A 660 -41.38 -14.94 27.74
C PHE A 660 -42.66 -15.73 28.04
N ALA A 661 -42.74 -17.00 27.65
CA ALA A 661 -43.87 -17.87 28.01
C ALA A 661 -44.11 -17.92 29.53
N ARG A 662 -43.03 -17.96 30.31
CA ARG A 662 -43.09 -17.93 31.78
C ARG A 662 -43.40 -16.54 32.32
N LEU A 663 -42.95 -15.49 31.64
CA LEU A 663 -43.27 -14.11 32.03
C LEU A 663 -44.76 -13.83 31.89
N VAL A 664 -45.39 -14.25 30.79
CA VAL A 664 -46.84 -14.05 30.55
C VAL A 664 -47.70 -14.69 31.64
N GLN A 665 -47.26 -15.82 32.21
CA GLN A 665 -47.95 -16.45 33.35
C GLN A 665 -47.98 -15.57 34.61
N LYS A 666 -46.99 -14.69 34.80
CA LYS A 666 -46.94 -13.72 35.91
C LYS A 666 -47.46 -12.33 35.53
N ARG A 667 -47.26 -11.90 34.28
CA ARG A 667 -47.54 -10.56 33.76
C ARG A 667 -48.40 -10.69 32.50
N GLY A 668 -49.72 -10.78 32.69
CA GLY A 668 -50.68 -10.97 31.60
C GLY A 668 -50.77 -9.78 30.63
N ASP A 669 -50.27 -8.60 31.02
CA ASP A 669 -50.18 -7.37 30.22
C ASP A 669 -48.93 -7.34 29.30
N ALA A 670 -48.03 -8.31 29.40
CA ALA A 670 -46.81 -8.32 28.59
C ALA A 670 -47.10 -8.80 27.15
N VAL A 671 -46.51 -8.10 26.17
CA VAL A 671 -46.53 -8.46 24.75
C VAL A 671 -45.10 -8.40 24.20
N MET A 672 -44.71 -9.41 23.42
CA MET A 672 -43.40 -9.47 22.79
C MET A 672 -43.48 -9.12 21.30
N LEU A 673 -42.63 -8.22 20.83
CA LEU A 673 -42.53 -7.84 19.42
C LEU A 673 -41.12 -8.10 18.88
N ILE A 674 -41.01 -8.90 17.81
CA ILE A 674 -39.73 -9.19 17.15
C ILE A 674 -39.81 -8.70 15.71
N ALA A 675 -39.00 -7.69 15.39
CA ALA A 675 -38.90 -7.09 14.07
C ALA A 675 -37.70 -7.61 13.29
N GLY A 676 -37.96 -8.17 12.12
CA GLY A 676 -36.96 -8.73 11.22
C GLY A 676 -37.45 -9.99 10.49
N GLU A 677 -36.63 -10.44 9.55
CA GLU A 677 -36.83 -11.66 8.79
C GLU A 677 -35.61 -12.60 8.87
N GLY A 678 -35.82 -13.87 8.56
CA GLY A 678 -34.76 -14.87 8.48
C GLY A 678 -35.27 -16.31 8.47
N TYR A 679 -34.37 -17.23 8.16
CA TYR A 679 -34.68 -18.64 7.95
C TYR A 679 -35.21 -19.38 9.19
N GLU A 680 -35.18 -18.79 10.39
CA GLU A 680 -35.80 -19.36 11.59
C GLU A 680 -37.27 -19.00 11.77
N ARG A 681 -37.87 -18.13 10.94
CA ARG A 681 -39.25 -17.65 11.11
C ARG A 681 -40.26 -18.76 11.37
N GLU A 682 -40.32 -19.76 10.49
CA GLU A 682 -41.28 -20.87 10.60
C GLU A 682 -41.11 -21.66 11.90
N LYS A 683 -39.86 -21.89 12.31
CA LYS A 683 -39.54 -22.57 13.58
C LYS A 683 -40.01 -21.75 14.78
N LEU A 684 -39.84 -20.42 14.73
CA LEU A 684 -40.29 -19.52 15.79
C LEU A 684 -41.83 -19.46 15.85
N GLN A 685 -42.52 -19.42 14.70
CA GLN A 685 -43.99 -19.49 14.64
C GLN A 685 -44.53 -20.80 15.23
N ALA A 686 -43.92 -21.94 14.87
CA ALA A 686 -44.28 -23.23 15.44
C ALA A 686 -44.05 -23.29 16.97
N LEU A 687 -42.98 -22.66 17.46
CA LEU A 687 -42.69 -22.56 18.89
C LEU A 687 -43.73 -21.67 19.62
N ILE A 688 -44.11 -20.54 19.05
CA ILE A 688 -45.13 -19.63 19.59
C ILE A 688 -46.47 -20.37 19.74
N LYS A 689 -46.89 -21.08 18.69
CA LYS A 689 -48.10 -21.90 18.70
C LYS A 689 -48.03 -23.01 19.75
N LYS A 690 -46.92 -23.75 19.80
CA LYS A 690 -46.69 -24.82 20.79
C LYS A 690 -46.78 -24.32 22.24
N LEU A 691 -46.38 -23.08 22.50
CA LEU A 691 -46.39 -22.48 23.83
C LEU A 691 -47.69 -21.71 24.14
N GLY A 692 -48.66 -21.68 23.22
CA GLY A 692 -49.93 -20.97 23.41
C GLY A 692 -49.75 -19.44 23.47
N LEU A 693 -48.76 -18.90 22.78
CA LEU A 693 -48.41 -17.47 22.78
C LEU A 693 -48.95 -16.71 21.56
N GLU A 694 -49.90 -17.31 20.82
CA GLU A 694 -50.59 -16.67 19.71
C GLU A 694 -51.32 -15.42 20.23
N GLY A 695 -51.05 -14.26 19.63
CA GLY A 695 -51.55 -12.96 20.11
C GLY A 695 -50.71 -12.29 21.22
N LYS A 696 -49.71 -12.98 21.79
CA LYS A 696 -48.75 -12.40 22.76
C LYS A 696 -47.34 -12.22 22.21
N VAL A 697 -46.98 -12.94 21.15
CA VAL A 697 -45.72 -12.76 20.43
C VAL A 697 -46.01 -12.36 18.98
N ILE A 698 -45.49 -11.20 18.57
CA ILE A 698 -45.73 -10.59 17.27
C ILE A 698 -44.43 -10.65 16.46
N LEU A 699 -44.47 -11.34 15.31
CA LEU A 699 -43.37 -11.38 14.34
C LEU A 699 -43.71 -10.48 13.15
N THR A 700 -43.18 -9.25 13.16
CA THR A 700 -43.59 -8.21 12.18
C THR A 700 -43.06 -8.46 10.77
N GLY A 701 -42.01 -9.28 10.62
CA GLY A 701 -41.27 -9.38 9.35
C GLY A 701 -40.32 -8.21 9.13
N GLU A 702 -39.94 -7.98 7.87
CA GLU A 702 -39.08 -6.85 7.51
C GLU A 702 -39.80 -5.52 7.69
N VAL A 703 -39.16 -4.57 8.39
CA VAL A 703 -39.72 -3.25 8.70
C VAL A 703 -38.87 -2.18 8.02
N ALA A 704 -39.49 -1.33 7.20
CA ALA A 704 -38.80 -0.26 6.48
C ALA A 704 -38.24 0.80 7.43
N ALA A 705 -39.01 1.21 8.43
CA ALA A 705 -38.64 2.23 9.41
C ALA A 705 -38.44 1.60 10.80
N VAL A 706 -37.27 1.00 11.03
CA VAL A 706 -36.92 0.34 12.30
C VAL A 706 -37.02 1.31 13.51
N SER A 707 -36.83 2.60 13.28
CA SER A 707 -37.05 3.65 14.29
C SER A 707 -38.48 3.69 14.85
N GLU A 708 -39.50 3.31 14.06
CA GLU A 708 -40.87 3.16 14.56
C GLU A 708 -40.93 2.10 15.65
N ILE A 709 -40.25 0.96 15.45
CA ILE A 709 -40.22 -0.13 16.42
C ILE A 709 -39.61 0.35 17.72
N TYR A 710 -38.39 0.91 17.71
CA TYR A 710 -37.76 1.40 18.94
C TYR A 710 -38.62 2.45 19.66
N SER A 711 -39.32 3.32 18.93
CA SER A 711 -40.15 4.38 19.52
C SER A 711 -41.41 3.90 20.25
N ILE A 712 -41.85 2.65 20.03
CA ILE A 712 -43.04 2.09 20.69
C ILE A 712 -42.74 1.11 21.83
N LEU A 713 -41.51 0.60 21.91
CA LEU A 713 -41.11 -0.36 22.95
C LEU A 713 -41.08 0.28 24.34
N ASP A 714 -41.34 -0.54 25.35
CA ASP A 714 -41.10 -0.21 26.76
C ASP A 714 -39.81 -0.82 27.26
N ILE A 715 -39.44 -1.99 26.74
CA ILE A 715 -38.20 -2.71 27.05
C ILE A 715 -37.62 -3.25 25.75
N PHE A 716 -36.35 -2.97 25.50
CA PHE A 716 -35.60 -3.64 24.42
C PHE A 716 -34.99 -4.94 24.95
N PHE A 717 -34.88 -5.96 24.11
CA PHE A 717 -34.15 -7.16 24.46
C PHE A 717 -33.21 -7.65 23.37
N LEU A 718 -32.15 -8.36 23.77
CA LEU A 718 -31.26 -9.05 22.84
C LEU A 718 -30.80 -10.39 23.43
N SER A 719 -31.34 -11.49 22.89
CA SER A 719 -31.10 -12.87 23.36
C SER A 719 -29.92 -13.58 22.70
N SER A 720 -29.01 -12.84 22.07
CA SER A 720 -28.04 -13.45 21.15
C SER A 720 -27.06 -14.37 21.87
N VAL A 721 -26.68 -15.49 21.25
CA VAL A 721 -25.61 -16.38 21.76
C VAL A 721 -24.25 -16.03 21.17
N LYS A 722 -24.23 -15.19 20.13
CA LYS A 722 -23.02 -14.71 19.48
C LYS A 722 -23.25 -13.33 18.90
N GLU A 723 -22.42 -12.38 19.30
CA GLU A 723 -22.42 -11.02 18.77
C GLU A 723 -21.01 -10.45 18.62
N GLY A 724 -20.86 -9.52 17.67
CA GLY A 724 -19.73 -8.60 17.64
C GLY A 724 -20.03 -7.44 18.59
N LEU A 725 -20.31 -6.27 18.04
CA LEU A 725 -20.93 -5.16 18.76
C LEU A 725 -22.26 -4.80 18.06
N PRO A 726 -23.43 -5.14 18.63
CA PRO A 726 -24.69 -5.08 17.92
C PRO A 726 -25.20 -3.66 17.74
N TYR A 727 -25.40 -3.24 16.48
CA TYR A 727 -26.02 -1.95 16.15
C TYR A 727 -27.42 -1.79 16.74
N SER A 728 -28.23 -2.86 16.81
CA SER A 728 -29.60 -2.74 17.34
C SER A 728 -29.64 -2.36 18.82
N LEU A 729 -28.61 -2.71 19.58
CA LEU A 729 -28.48 -2.29 20.97
C LEU A 729 -28.03 -0.82 21.09
N LEU A 730 -27.13 -0.38 20.21
CA LEU A 730 -26.75 1.04 20.13
C LEU A 730 -27.94 1.91 19.72
N GLU A 731 -28.73 1.44 18.75
CA GLU A 731 -29.99 2.06 18.33
C GLU A 731 -31.00 2.12 19.49
N ALA A 732 -31.22 1.02 20.21
CA ALA A 732 -32.07 1.03 21.40
C ALA A 732 -31.61 2.05 22.45
N GLY A 733 -30.29 2.19 22.64
CA GLY A 733 -29.71 3.23 23.49
C GLY A 733 -30.02 4.64 23.01
N CYS A 734 -30.02 4.92 21.70
CA CYS A 734 -30.43 6.22 21.16
C CYS A 734 -31.89 6.58 21.46
N PHE A 735 -32.76 5.59 21.70
CA PHE A 735 -34.16 5.78 22.12
C PHE A 735 -34.35 5.72 23.64
N ALA A 736 -33.25 5.70 24.41
CA ALA A 736 -33.27 5.55 25.87
C ALA A 736 -34.09 4.35 26.34
N LEU A 737 -34.03 3.22 25.61
CA LEU A 737 -34.78 2.02 25.95
C LEU A 737 -34.05 1.22 27.04
N PRO A 738 -34.69 0.94 28.19
CA PRO A 738 -34.15 -0.02 29.13
C PRO A 738 -34.01 -1.38 28.44
N SER A 739 -32.86 -2.02 28.62
CA SER A 739 -32.48 -3.18 27.81
C SER A 739 -32.18 -4.40 28.67
N VAL A 740 -32.73 -5.56 28.28
CA VAL A 740 -32.38 -6.88 28.81
C VAL A 740 -31.60 -7.66 27.76
N CYS A 741 -30.35 -7.97 28.02
CA CYS A 741 -29.50 -8.61 27.01
C CYS A 741 -28.73 -9.80 27.59
N THR A 742 -28.27 -10.68 26.71
CA THR A 742 -27.31 -11.72 27.08
C THR A 742 -25.90 -11.16 27.20
N ASP A 743 -25.03 -11.82 27.94
CA ASP A 743 -23.60 -11.47 28.06
C ASP A 743 -22.73 -11.93 26.86
N ALA A 744 -23.35 -12.19 25.70
CA ALA A 744 -22.65 -12.71 24.53
C ALA A 744 -21.81 -11.63 23.81
N GLY A 745 -20.55 -11.93 23.54
CA GLY A 745 -19.69 -11.09 22.69
C GLY A 745 -19.48 -9.70 23.28
N GLY A 746 -19.68 -8.66 22.46
CA GLY A 746 -19.53 -7.26 22.88
C GLY A 746 -20.74 -6.66 23.59
N ILE A 747 -21.82 -7.42 23.85
CA ILE A 747 -23.02 -6.88 24.50
C ILE A 747 -22.71 -6.32 25.89
N ALA A 748 -21.94 -7.03 26.71
CA ALA A 748 -21.54 -6.62 28.06
C ALA A 748 -20.58 -5.41 28.08
N GLU A 749 -20.08 -4.98 26.91
CA GLU A 749 -19.33 -3.72 26.80
C GLU A 749 -20.26 -2.51 26.72
N VAL A 750 -21.46 -2.71 26.17
CA VAL A 750 -22.53 -1.71 26.08
C VAL A 750 -23.40 -1.72 27.32
N ILE A 751 -23.87 -2.89 27.77
CA ILE A 751 -24.68 -3.04 28.99
C ILE A 751 -23.78 -3.31 30.20
N ARG A 752 -23.83 -2.41 31.18
CA ARG A 752 -23.36 -2.65 32.55
C ARG A 752 -24.54 -3.09 33.39
N ASP A 753 -24.46 -4.31 33.92
CA ASP A 753 -25.56 -4.92 34.67
C ASP A 753 -25.99 -4.05 35.86
N GLY A 754 -27.28 -3.77 35.96
CA GLY A 754 -27.87 -2.91 36.98
C GLY A 754 -27.66 -1.39 36.79
N GLU A 755 -26.77 -0.97 35.89
CA GLU A 755 -26.48 0.46 35.63
C GLU A 755 -27.14 0.95 34.34
N THR A 756 -26.97 0.22 33.24
CA THR A 756 -27.47 0.64 31.90
C THR A 756 -28.38 -0.40 31.26
N GLY A 757 -28.77 -1.42 32.02
CA GLY A 757 -29.60 -2.54 31.58
C GLY A 757 -29.40 -3.75 32.50
N ILE A 758 -29.95 -4.89 32.10
CA ILE A 758 -29.78 -6.15 32.84
C ILE A 758 -29.17 -7.20 31.92
N LEU A 759 -28.14 -7.88 32.42
CA LEU A 759 -27.49 -8.99 31.72
C LEU A 759 -28.06 -10.34 32.15
N SER A 760 -27.97 -11.30 31.24
CA SER A 760 -28.34 -12.70 31.45
C SER A 760 -27.31 -13.60 30.79
N ALA A 761 -27.22 -14.86 31.23
CA ALA A 761 -26.30 -15.82 30.65
C ALA A 761 -26.75 -16.21 29.23
N ALA A 762 -25.85 -16.10 28.26
CA ALA A 762 -26.12 -16.49 26.87
C ALA A 762 -26.61 -17.95 26.74
N GLY A 763 -27.76 -18.13 26.07
CA GLY A 763 -28.36 -19.44 25.81
C GLY A 763 -29.16 -20.04 26.98
N SER A 764 -29.23 -19.38 28.14
CA SER A 764 -30.03 -19.83 29.28
C SER A 764 -31.42 -19.20 29.29
N SER A 765 -32.46 -20.00 29.06
CA SER A 765 -33.85 -19.52 29.14
C SER A 765 -34.26 -19.13 30.56
N ASP A 766 -33.67 -19.73 31.59
CA ASP A 766 -33.96 -19.43 32.99
C ASP A 766 -33.39 -18.07 33.37
N SER A 767 -32.09 -17.86 33.10
CA SER A 767 -31.44 -16.58 33.36
C SER A 767 -32.07 -15.43 32.57
N PHE A 768 -32.47 -15.68 31.33
CA PHE A 768 -33.16 -14.68 30.51
C PHE A 768 -34.55 -14.35 31.07
N TYR A 769 -35.28 -15.35 31.61
CA TYR A 769 -36.56 -15.12 32.29
C TYR A 769 -36.38 -14.27 33.55
N ASP A 770 -35.40 -14.59 34.39
CA ASP A 770 -35.14 -13.85 35.63
C ASP A 770 -34.79 -12.38 35.32
N ALA A 771 -33.98 -12.14 34.30
CA ALA A 771 -33.63 -10.80 33.84
C ALA A 771 -34.83 -10.02 33.28
N LEU A 772 -35.68 -10.68 32.47
CA LEU A 772 -36.92 -10.09 31.95
C LEU A 772 -37.89 -9.76 33.09
N LEU A 773 -38.10 -10.68 34.03
CA LEU A 773 -38.99 -10.49 35.17
C LEU A 773 -38.50 -9.31 36.03
N LYS A 774 -37.20 -9.29 36.35
CA LYS A 774 -36.58 -8.19 37.10
C LYS A 774 -36.79 -6.85 36.41
N MET A 775 -36.54 -6.75 35.10
CA MET A 775 -36.79 -5.51 34.35
C MET A 775 -38.28 -5.14 34.35
N ALA A 776 -39.15 -6.13 34.15
CA ALA A 776 -40.58 -5.92 34.06
C ALA A 776 -41.20 -5.48 35.39
N GLU A 777 -40.69 -5.92 36.54
CA GLU A 777 -41.18 -5.54 37.87
C GLU A 777 -40.70 -4.15 38.33
N LEU A 778 -39.68 -3.57 37.66
CA LEU A 778 -39.25 -2.20 37.94
C LEU A 778 -40.35 -1.18 37.63
N LYS A 779 -40.48 -0.20 38.52
CA LYS A 779 -41.32 0.98 38.30
C LYS A 779 -40.92 1.68 36.99
N PRO A 780 -41.87 2.30 36.26
CA PRO A 780 -41.57 2.99 35.01
C PRO A 780 -40.43 4.01 35.12
N GLU A 781 -40.33 4.71 36.25
CA GLU A 781 -39.26 5.67 36.52
C GLU A 781 -37.87 5.02 36.59
N ASP A 782 -37.75 3.86 37.23
CA ASP A 782 -36.47 3.15 37.38
C ASP A 782 -36.05 2.49 36.06
N ARG A 783 -37.02 1.98 35.29
CA ARG A 783 -36.78 1.58 33.89
C ARG A 783 -36.26 2.74 33.06
N LYS A 784 -36.89 3.91 33.15
CA LYS A 784 -36.45 5.12 32.44
C LYS A 784 -35.04 5.53 32.84
N LYS A 785 -34.66 5.44 34.13
CA LYS A 785 -33.28 5.71 34.58
C LYS A 785 -32.26 4.81 33.89
N LEU A 786 -32.51 3.50 33.81
CA LEU A 786 -31.62 2.56 33.11
C LEU A 786 -31.50 2.90 31.61
N GLY A 787 -32.63 3.23 30.97
CA GLY A 787 -32.66 3.65 29.58
C GLY A 787 -31.88 4.94 29.30
N THR A 788 -32.07 5.98 30.13
CA THR A 788 -31.30 7.24 30.04
C THR A 788 -29.81 7.03 30.32
N ALA A 789 -29.46 6.14 31.26
CA ALA A 789 -28.06 5.79 31.51
C ALA A 789 -27.43 5.08 30.31
N LEU A 790 -28.17 4.19 29.64
CA LEU A 790 -27.74 3.57 28.39
C LEU A 790 -27.54 4.59 27.26
N GLU A 791 -28.49 5.51 27.09
CA GLU A 791 -28.40 6.59 26.11
C GLU A 791 -27.13 7.45 26.32
N ALA A 792 -26.90 7.89 27.56
CA ALA A 792 -25.73 8.70 27.91
C ALA A 792 -24.43 7.93 27.62
N ARG A 793 -24.39 6.63 27.92
CA ARG A 793 -23.25 5.75 27.63
C ARG A 793 -23.02 5.60 26.13
N VAL A 794 -24.06 5.33 25.33
CA VAL A 794 -23.95 5.21 23.87
C VAL A 794 -23.42 6.51 23.26
N LYS A 795 -23.99 7.66 23.65
CA LYS A 795 -23.54 8.98 23.18
C LYS A 795 -22.07 9.25 23.50
N LYS A 796 -21.59 8.85 24.68
CA LYS A 796 -20.23 9.13 25.15
C LYS A 796 -19.18 8.14 24.63
N GLU A 797 -19.49 6.85 24.62
CA GLU A 797 -18.51 5.77 24.40
C GLU A 797 -18.68 5.04 23.05
N PHE A 798 -19.79 5.25 22.35
CA PHE A 798 -20.12 4.52 21.12
C PHE A 798 -20.65 5.46 20.02
N SER A 799 -20.07 6.66 19.92
CA SER A 799 -20.41 7.62 18.87
C SER A 799 -19.80 7.22 17.52
N GLU A 800 -20.55 7.49 16.45
CA GLU A 800 -20.08 7.28 15.08
C GLU A 800 -18.82 8.11 14.77
N GLU A 801 -18.77 9.37 15.21
CA GLU A 801 -17.60 10.24 15.05
C GLU A 801 -16.33 9.60 15.62
N MET A 802 -16.39 9.07 16.84
CA MET A 802 -15.22 8.45 17.47
C MET A 802 -14.77 7.18 16.73
N MET A 803 -15.71 6.38 16.22
CA MET A 803 -15.39 5.21 15.39
C MET A 803 -14.65 5.62 14.11
N LEU A 804 -15.15 6.67 13.44
CA LEU A 804 -14.60 7.18 12.18
C LEU A 804 -13.22 7.79 12.38
N GLU A 805 -13.04 8.67 13.36
CA GLU A 805 -11.75 9.31 13.68
C GLU A 805 -10.68 8.30 14.09
N ARG A 806 -11.04 7.28 14.88
CA ARG A 806 -10.10 6.21 15.26
C ARG A 806 -9.69 5.38 14.05
N THR A 807 -10.62 5.15 13.11
CA THR A 807 -10.33 4.44 11.87
C THR A 807 -9.44 5.28 10.94
N GLU A 808 -9.70 6.57 10.80
CA GLU A 808 -8.84 7.50 10.07
C GLU A 808 -7.43 7.57 10.66
N ARG A 809 -7.31 7.70 11.99
CA ARG A 809 -6.01 7.67 12.67
C ARG A 809 -5.25 6.37 12.40
N CYS A 810 -5.96 5.23 12.37
CA CYS A 810 -5.38 3.94 12.00
C CYS A 810 -4.84 3.97 10.56
N TYR A 811 -5.60 4.51 9.61
CA TYR A 811 -5.15 4.65 8.22
C TYR A 811 -3.92 5.55 8.10
N ILE A 812 -3.96 6.74 8.68
CA ILE A 812 -2.86 7.71 8.60
C ILE A 812 -1.58 7.12 9.20
N ASP A 813 -1.63 6.51 10.39
CA ASP A 813 -0.48 5.83 11.00
C ASP A 813 0.14 4.78 10.07
N LEU A 814 -0.69 3.95 9.43
CA LEU A 814 -0.22 2.91 8.52
C LEU A 814 0.36 3.48 7.23
N VAL A 815 -0.30 4.47 6.62
CA VAL A 815 0.13 5.13 5.38
C VAL A 815 1.46 5.86 5.60
N SER A 816 1.62 6.58 6.72
CA SER A 816 2.88 7.23 7.11
C SER A 816 4.01 6.21 7.27
N LYS A 817 3.76 5.08 7.96
CA LYS A 817 4.76 4.01 8.12
C LYS A 817 5.19 3.37 6.81
N LYS A 818 4.35 3.43 5.77
CA LYS A 818 4.69 2.95 4.42
C LYS A 818 5.34 4.02 3.53
N GLY A 819 5.58 5.22 4.06
CA GLY A 819 6.22 6.33 3.33
C GLY A 819 5.37 6.88 2.19
N LEU A 820 4.04 6.71 2.26
CA LEU A 820 3.11 7.28 1.31
C LEU A 820 2.81 8.76 1.61
N ILE A 821 3.01 9.18 2.86
CA ILE A 821 2.82 10.55 3.36
C ILE A 821 3.96 10.94 4.30
#